data_AF-A0A212FJE7-F1
#
_entry.id   AF-A0A212FJE7-F1
#
_cell.length_a   1.000
_cell.length_b   1.000
_cell.length_c   1.000
_cell.angle_alpha   90.00
_cell.angle_beta   90.00
_cell.angle_gamma   90.00
#
_symmetry.space_group_name_H-M   'P 1'
#
loop_
_entity.id
_entity.type
_entity.pdbx_description
1 polymer ?
#
loop_
_entity_poly.entity_id
_entity_poly.type
_entity_poly.pdbx_seq_one_letter_code
_entity_poly.pdbx_strand_id
1 'polypeptide(L)'
;MALDKLLLLAIILAIVSADYNDEVQAKNKTQKAMAAKKEQRYRTAVPEPAKGSFQKLSSLMNRTSDRSYRRRDKNINKIRQLNRHSNDDMMNDNEGSISTSQKKYADNDTNSLAVKFKVLRPELPMYDVTLKNSYLPHVSGVFCDFEQHNGTDTCMWQWNTTVSSHGLGFKVVRADDVQEMNETTRGLKFSGPSHDADGNKEGHFLYLPVDPTMENMVIKSPPFRGLWEFCKFEARLHQSKMQNASIRLVSESTMSEVQWILQEVAGNNFEVWNPMRFIIGRVQQEVRIIVEITRPSFVNLTQTLPHIALDNIRMVDCLPEPPVFNGECQTGQLKCKIMNKESCIKLQRVCDLVRDCDDNSDENQNCDKMPYGSYCNFEQDNCGFENVPQRILKWSRHSGPTPTDKTGPNYDHTCGPPTAFTTANPMVPLSPAHMNHSHACVGYYFFVNMNVTGPNKERADFASTAVMKTVIFNPPPKVHGDISSRYYNCCMIRFYYQQNGRNYGSLSVDVVELTPRGNITTSLWFSTKDKGENWFRAGIFLPNITRRYYFLFKTRMGMRIYSDSAIDDFSMAPECFGFNINATELGDYNYYDPIFDEKTTPHPDFVDATMYRFSTCNATGRFGPQQDQCDASYTDIDGGVLVLNTPGMRGVQVWEVPNEGLYTIIATGASGGLGSMWAGVSHGSSARGLFELHRGEKVYMMIGQQGMNACKKTLSAQESQECSRRANETTQVFTSKTHEIRNTHVNDGGGGGGGATYVFLMDREGQPIPLLVGGGGGGLSVGVFKDDGSQHARGRTNTTPESGYMYGQPGRTSGAGGGWISRSGPITPGFELVRGSAFREGGVGGLACTGGAHGGFGGGGGGCLRGGGGGGWVGGNTNEGEGQHGGGGWSFVDVTRGVREFGDVTMAPRTGPGEVVIIPAIHKCGCNYRCVALDEQRANVRCYCPAAWRTDHGDPT
;
A
#
# COMPACT_ATOMS: atom_id res chain seq x y z
N MET A 1 36.96 -1.02 71.61
CA MET A 1 35.89 -0.37 70.82
C MET A 1 36.26 0.99 70.22
N ALA A 2 37.19 1.78 70.80
CA ALA A 2 37.67 3.02 70.16
C ALA A 2 38.83 2.80 69.15
N LEU A 3 39.63 1.75 69.31
CA LEU A 3 40.75 1.44 68.40
C LEU A 3 40.30 0.84 67.06
N ASP A 4 39.29 -0.05 67.07
CA ASP A 4 38.80 -0.69 65.82
C ASP A 4 38.11 0.29 64.87
N LYS A 5 37.41 1.31 65.41
CA LYS A 5 36.78 2.33 64.58
C LYS A 5 37.80 3.27 63.92
N LEU A 6 38.95 3.48 64.56
CA LEU A 6 40.03 4.30 64.02
C LEU A 6 40.80 3.55 62.93
N LEU A 7 40.96 2.23 63.08
CA LEU A 7 41.57 1.38 62.06
C LEU A 7 40.69 1.29 60.80
N LEU A 8 39.37 1.15 60.97
CA LEU A 8 38.43 1.13 59.83
C LEU A 8 38.42 2.47 59.09
N LEU A 9 38.48 3.60 59.81
CA LEU A 9 38.53 4.93 59.17
C LEU A 9 39.84 5.13 58.40
N ALA A 10 40.97 4.66 58.94
CA ALA A 10 42.27 4.74 58.28
C ALA A 10 42.33 3.89 56.99
N ILE A 11 41.71 2.70 57.00
CA ILE A 11 41.63 1.83 55.82
C ILE A 11 40.74 2.46 54.74
N ILE A 12 39.60 3.05 55.12
CA ILE A 12 38.70 3.74 54.17
C ILE A 12 39.38 4.98 53.56
N LEU A 13 40.11 5.77 54.37
CA LEU A 13 40.89 6.91 53.88
C LEU A 13 42.02 6.49 52.93
N ALA A 14 42.68 5.36 53.20
CA ALA A 14 43.72 4.82 52.33
C ALA A 14 43.15 4.39 50.95
N ILE A 15 41.99 3.73 50.92
CA ILE A 15 41.35 3.27 49.68
C ILE A 15 40.88 4.46 48.83
N VAL A 16 40.27 5.48 49.44
CA VAL A 16 39.81 6.67 48.71
C VAL A 16 40.98 7.52 48.18
N SER A 17 42.12 7.54 48.89
CA SER A 17 43.32 8.24 48.43
C SER A 17 44.04 7.54 47.27
N ALA A 18 43.89 6.21 47.13
CA ALA A 18 44.47 5.44 46.05
C ALA A 18 43.69 5.60 44.74
N ASP A 19 42.35 5.57 44.79
CA ASP A 19 41.51 5.72 43.58
C ASP A 19 41.51 7.16 43.02
N TYR A 20 41.71 8.18 43.85
CA TYR A 20 41.78 9.58 43.38
C TYR A 20 43.06 9.88 42.60
N ASN A 21 44.17 9.21 42.91
CA ASN A 21 45.45 9.45 42.24
C ASN A 21 45.52 8.82 40.83
N ASP A 22 44.81 7.71 40.58
CA ASP A 22 44.80 7.04 39.27
C ASP A 22 43.91 7.78 38.24
N GLU A 23 42.79 8.39 38.66
CA GLU A 23 41.96 9.23 37.76
C GLU A 23 42.65 10.54 37.36
N VAL A 24 43.46 11.14 38.25
CA VAL A 24 44.18 12.38 37.98
C VAL A 24 45.39 12.13 37.06
N GLN A 25 46.05 10.97 37.17
CA GLN A 25 47.11 10.59 36.23
C GLN A 25 46.58 10.22 34.83
N ALA A 26 45.41 9.59 34.74
CA ALA A 26 44.78 9.26 33.45
C ALA A 26 44.37 10.53 32.68
N LYS A 27 43.74 11.52 33.35
CA LYS A 27 43.33 12.79 32.72
C LYS A 27 44.52 13.63 32.26
N ASN A 28 45.61 13.68 33.02
CA ASN A 28 46.83 14.40 32.64
C ASN A 28 47.59 13.77 31.46
N LYS A 29 47.52 12.44 31.29
CA LYS A 29 48.11 11.74 30.13
C LYS A 29 47.33 12.04 28.84
N THR A 30 46.00 12.10 28.90
CA THR A 30 45.16 12.44 27.75
C THR A 30 45.27 13.92 27.34
N GLN A 31 45.43 14.84 28.29
CA GLN A 31 45.65 16.26 27.99
C GLN A 31 47.02 16.53 27.37
N LYS A 32 48.09 15.86 27.83
CA LYS A 32 49.42 15.95 27.22
C LYS A 32 49.46 15.35 25.80
N ALA A 33 48.68 14.30 25.53
CA ALA A 33 48.57 13.72 24.18
C ALA A 33 47.81 14.63 23.18
N MET A 34 46.80 15.39 23.65
CA MET A 34 46.12 16.39 22.82
C MET A 34 46.93 17.67 22.60
N ALA A 35 47.77 18.07 23.57
CA ALA A 35 48.65 19.23 23.44
C ALA A 35 49.79 18.99 22.42
N ALA A 36 50.40 17.80 22.42
CA ALA A 36 51.45 17.45 21.45
C ALA A 36 50.96 17.39 19.99
N LYS A 37 49.67 17.04 19.76
CA LYS A 37 49.05 17.04 18.41
C LYS A 37 48.68 18.45 17.92
N LYS A 38 48.56 19.43 18.82
CA LYS A 38 48.21 20.82 18.48
C LYS A 38 49.46 21.65 18.13
N GLU A 39 50.63 21.33 18.69
CA GLU A 39 51.92 21.95 18.36
C GLU A 39 52.52 21.50 17.01
N GLN A 40 52.16 20.31 16.50
CA GLN A 40 52.60 19.85 15.17
C GLN A 40 51.83 20.48 14.00
N ARG A 41 50.69 21.14 14.24
CA ARG A 41 49.90 21.84 13.21
C ARG A 41 50.22 23.34 13.10
N TYR A 42 51.11 23.88 13.94
CA TYR A 42 51.42 25.32 14.00
C TYR A 42 52.86 25.71 13.61
N ARG A 43 53.66 24.79 13.07
CA ARG A 43 54.98 25.08 12.51
C ARG A 43 55.02 24.82 11.00
N THR A 44 54.48 25.75 10.22
CA THR A 44 54.98 26.20 8.90
C THR A 44 54.05 27.26 8.32
N ALA A 45 54.12 28.48 8.86
CA ALA A 45 53.70 29.69 8.14
C ALA A 45 54.40 30.91 8.76
N VAL A 46 55.36 31.48 8.02
CA VAL A 46 55.88 32.84 8.25
C VAL A 46 55.86 33.56 6.88
N PRO A 47 55.55 34.87 6.79
CA PRO A 47 55.07 35.52 5.57
C PRO A 47 55.99 36.61 4.96
N GLU A 48 55.59 37.07 3.76
CA GLU A 48 55.87 38.34 3.01
C GLU A 48 57.02 38.39 1.96
N PRO A 49 56.99 39.28 0.92
CA PRO A 49 56.01 40.35 0.57
C PRO A 49 55.51 40.38 -0.92
N ALA A 50 54.63 41.34 -1.21
CA ALA A 50 53.79 41.53 -2.40
C ALA A 50 54.45 42.01 -3.74
N LYS A 51 53.72 41.80 -4.85
CA LYS A 51 53.59 42.55 -6.15
C LYS A 51 52.73 41.66 -7.08
N GLY A 52 51.77 42.04 -7.91
CA GLY A 52 51.32 43.29 -8.52
C GLY A 52 50.74 42.95 -9.91
N SER A 53 49.57 43.49 -10.23
CA SER A 53 48.99 43.75 -11.58
C SER A 53 48.64 42.63 -12.58
N PHE A 54 47.38 42.65 -13.02
CA PHE A 54 46.93 42.74 -14.42
C PHE A 54 47.98 42.40 -15.50
N GLN A 55 47.88 41.21 -16.10
CA GLN A 55 48.09 40.91 -17.53
C GLN A 55 48.11 39.40 -17.74
N LYS A 56 47.03 38.86 -18.32
CA LYS A 56 46.99 37.76 -19.33
C LYS A 56 45.62 37.09 -19.36
N LEU A 57 44.61 37.91 -19.65
CA LEU A 57 43.40 37.50 -20.37
C LEU A 57 43.69 37.76 -21.86
N SER A 58 44.60 36.99 -22.46
CA SER A 58 45.02 37.10 -23.87
C SER A 58 46.12 36.08 -24.18
N SER A 59 45.74 34.80 -24.29
CA SER A 59 46.41 33.80 -25.15
C SER A 59 45.92 32.41 -24.74
N LEU A 60 44.87 31.92 -25.39
CA LEU A 60 44.65 30.50 -25.73
C LEU A 60 43.29 30.32 -26.45
N MET A 61 42.92 31.31 -27.27
CA MET A 61 42.12 31.09 -28.48
C MET A 61 43.06 31.32 -29.66
N ASN A 62 43.79 30.29 -30.07
CA ASN A 62 44.23 30.15 -31.45
C ASN A 62 44.80 28.75 -31.68
N ARG A 63 43.94 27.82 -32.16
CA ARG A 63 44.29 26.85 -33.19
C ARG A 63 43.04 26.12 -33.65
N THR A 64 42.51 26.61 -34.75
CA THR A 64 41.55 25.96 -35.64
C THR A 64 42.15 24.73 -36.31
N SER A 65 41.25 23.82 -36.71
CA SER A 65 41.28 22.96 -37.89
C SER A 65 42.49 22.03 -38.10
N ASP A 66 42.29 20.71 -38.11
CA ASP A 66 41.92 19.96 -39.33
C ASP A 66 41.85 18.43 -39.08
N ARG A 67 41.01 17.74 -39.86
CA ARG A 67 40.99 16.26 -40.15
C ARG A 67 40.73 15.23 -39.02
N SER A 68 39.50 14.71 -38.95
CA SER A 68 39.12 13.53 -39.76
C SER A 68 37.65 13.13 -39.54
N TYR A 69 36.81 13.55 -40.49
CA TYR A 69 35.53 12.91 -40.81
C TYR A 69 35.85 11.74 -41.74
N ARG A 70 35.51 10.50 -41.33
CA ARG A 70 35.15 9.32 -42.17
C ARG A 70 35.48 8.03 -41.41
N ARG A 71 34.44 7.46 -40.78
CA ARG A 71 34.13 6.01 -40.62
C ARG A 71 33.37 5.78 -39.31
N ARG A 72 32.07 6.09 -39.30
CA ARG A 72 31.09 5.36 -38.45
C ARG A 72 29.63 5.59 -38.82
N ASP A 73 29.32 5.64 -40.13
CA ASP A 73 27.94 5.81 -40.63
C ASP A 73 27.32 4.55 -41.24
N LYS A 74 27.68 3.35 -40.75
CA LYS A 74 27.08 2.09 -41.25
C LYS A 74 26.53 1.13 -40.20
N ASN A 75 26.39 1.52 -38.93
CA ASN A 75 25.77 0.65 -37.91
C ASN A 75 24.65 1.28 -37.06
N ILE A 76 24.17 2.48 -37.41
CA ILE A 76 23.06 3.13 -36.67
C ILE A 76 21.67 2.70 -37.18
N ASN A 77 21.56 2.14 -38.38
CA ASN A 77 20.26 1.67 -38.92
C ASN A 77 19.91 0.21 -38.58
N LYS A 78 20.79 -0.55 -37.91
CA LYS A 78 20.49 -1.93 -37.46
C LYS A 78 20.19 -2.03 -35.95
N ILE A 79 20.40 -0.95 -35.18
CA ILE A 79 20.05 -0.85 -33.75
C ILE A 79 18.70 -0.14 -33.54
N ARG A 80 18.15 0.54 -34.56
CA ARG A 80 16.83 1.18 -34.51
C ARG A 80 15.64 0.25 -34.82
N GLN A 81 15.86 -1.01 -35.21
CA GLN A 81 14.79 -1.96 -35.52
C GLN A 81 14.58 -3.07 -34.46
N LEU A 82 15.39 -3.13 -33.39
CA LEU A 82 15.20 -4.09 -32.28
C LEU A 82 14.66 -3.46 -30.99
N ASN A 83 14.44 -2.14 -30.96
CA ASN A 83 13.91 -1.40 -29.80
C ASN A 83 12.44 -0.97 -29.96
N ARG A 84 11.64 -1.69 -30.75
CA ARG A 84 10.22 -1.36 -31.00
C ARG A 84 9.20 -2.35 -30.46
N HIS A 85 9.59 -3.29 -29.58
CA HIS A 85 8.68 -4.33 -29.07
C HIS A 85 8.79 -4.62 -27.56
N SER A 86 9.03 -3.62 -26.71
CA SER A 86 8.96 -3.82 -25.24
C SER A 86 8.75 -2.55 -24.40
N ASN A 87 8.13 -1.48 -24.93
CA ASN A 87 7.91 -0.24 -24.16
C ASN A 87 6.48 0.29 -24.33
N ASP A 88 5.44 -0.53 -24.08
CA ASP A 88 4.06 -0.03 -24.01
C ASP A 88 3.20 -0.60 -22.85
N ASP A 89 3.77 -1.37 -21.89
CA ASP A 89 2.99 -1.92 -20.76
C ASP A 89 3.36 -1.32 -19.38
N MET A 90 3.76 -0.04 -19.30
CA MET A 90 3.94 0.66 -18.02
C MET A 90 3.35 2.08 -18.00
N MET A 91 2.19 2.27 -18.60
CA MET A 91 1.35 3.46 -18.37
C MET A 91 -0.11 3.10 -18.59
N ASN A 92 -0.77 2.54 -17.58
CA ASN A 92 -2.22 2.56 -17.52
C ASN A 92 -2.68 2.54 -16.05
N ASP A 93 -2.62 3.69 -15.40
CA ASP A 93 -3.21 3.90 -14.08
C ASP A 93 -4.67 4.33 -14.27
N ASN A 94 -5.58 3.36 -14.34
CA ASN A 94 -6.98 3.60 -14.02
C ASN A 94 -7.10 3.74 -12.50
N GLU A 95 -7.52 4.91 -12.03
CA GLU A 95 -7.99 5.08 -10.66
C GLU A 95 -9.23 4.21 -10.45
N GLY A 96 -9.13 3.24 -9.53
CA GLY A 96 -10.25 2.43 -9.05
C GLY A 96 -10.60 1.19 -9.89
N SER A 97 -9.85 0.10 -9.74
CA SER A 97 -10.41 -1.25 -9.97
C SER A 97 -9.64 -2.32 -9.19
N ILE A 98 -10.39 -3.15 -8.45
CA ILE A 98 -9.92 -4.34 -7.73
C ILE A 98 -9.21 -5.30 -8.71
N SER A 99 -7.99 -5.72 -8.40
CA SER A 99 -7.25 -6.69 -9.22
C SER A 99 -7.75 -8.12 -8.98
N THR A 100 -8.67 -8.61 -9.80
CA THR A 100 -8.94 -10.05 -9.93
C THR A 100 -8.18 -10.61 -11.14
N SER A 101 -7.26 -11.53 -10.90
CA SER A 101 -6.47 -12.21 -11.94
C SER A 101 -7.30 -13.27 -12.69
N GLN A 102 -7.46 -13.14 -14.02
CA GLN A 102 -7.84 -14.26 -14.88
C GLN A 102 -6.61 -14.78 -15.65
N LYS A 103 -6.43 -16.10 -15.61
CA LYS A 103 -5.40 -16.88 -16.32
C LYS A 103 -5.55 -16.73 -17.84
N LYS A 104 -4.43 -16.54 -18.55
CA LYS A 104 -4.36 -16.61 -20.01
C LYS A 104 -4.43 -18.07 -20.47
N TYR A 105 -5.49 -18.43 -21.19
CA TYR A 105 -5.47 -19.52 -22.18
C TYR A 105 -5.41 -18.90 -23.58
N ALA A 106 -4.71 -19.56 -24.51
CA ALA A 106 -4.59 -19.13 -25.89
C ALA A 106 -5.74 -19.66 -26.77
N ASP A 107 -6.06 -18.81 -27.74
CA ASP A 107 -6.76 -18.99 -29.00
C ASP A 107 -8.31 -18.94 -29.11
N ASN A 108 -8.69 -17.95 -29.92
CA ASN A 108 -9.83 -17.85 -30.84
C ASN A 108 -11.24 -18.01 -30.27
N ASP A 109 -11.74 -16.94 -29.67
CA ASP A 109 -13.13 -16.52 -29.89
C ASP A 109 -13.31 -15.04 -29.56
N THR A 110 -13.55 -14.24 -30.60
CA THR A 110 -13.85 -12.79 -30.50
C THR A 110 -15.28 -12.59 -30.02
N ASN A 111 -15.50 -12.66 -28.72
CA ASN A 111 -16.70 -12.11 -28.09
C ASN A 111 -16.33 -11.50 -26.73
N SER A 112 -16.49 -10.19 -26.61
CA SER A 112 -16.08 -9.41 -25.44
C SER A 112 -16.84 -9.84 -24.18
N LEU A 113 -16.19 -9.71 -23.02
CA LEU A 113 -16.75 -9.94 -21.69
C LEU A 113 -18.10 -9.24 -21.44
N ALA A 114 -18.40 -8.16 -22.17
CA ALA A 114 -19.67 -7.45 -22.13
C ALA A 114 -20.87 -8.30 -22.61
N VAL A 115 -20.66 -9.25 -23.53
CA VAL A 115 -21.71 -10.14 -24.04
C VAL A 115 -22.02 -11.27 -23.05
N LYS A 116 -21.01 -11.76 -22.31
CA LYS A 116 -21.19 -12.81 -21.28
C LYS A 116 -21.92 -12.29 -20.04
N PHE A 117 -21.77 -11.01 -19.68
CA PHE A 117 -22.58 -10.38 -18.62
C PHE A 117 -24.07 -10.26 -18.97
N LYS A 118 -24.39 -10.18 -20.27
CA LYS A 118 -25.76 -10.06 -20.79
C LYS A 118 -26.59 -11.35 -20.67
N VAL A 119 -25.94 -12.50 -20.45
CA VAL A 119 -26.60 -13.82 -20.37
C VAL A 119 -26.92 -14.23 -18.92
N LEU A 120 -26.26 -13.65 -17.91
CA LEU A 120 -26.37 -14.09 -16.50
C LEU A 120 -27.33 -13.26 -15.63
N ARG A 121 -27.86 -12.13 -16.12
CA ARG A 121 -28.92 -11.35 -15.43
C ARG A 121 -29.87 -10.69 -16.47
N PRO A 122 -31.07 -11.24 -16.71
CA PRO A 122 -32.03 -10.65 -17.65
C PRO A 122 -32.72 -9.39 -17.12
N GLU A 123 -32.70 -9.15 -15.81
CA GLU A 123 -33.51 -8.10 -15.15
C GLU A 123 -32.67 -7.14 -14.28
N LEU A 124 -31.65 -6.51 -14.86
CA LEU A 124 -31.16 -5.23 -14.36
C LEU A 124 -31.50 -4.16 -15.40
N PRO A 125 -32.11 -3.03 -15.02
CA PRO A 125 -32.32 -1.94 -15.95
C PRO A 125 -30.95 -1.51 -16.47
N MET A 126 -30.79 -1.56 -17.80
CA MET A 126 -29.73 -0.80 -18.44
C MET A 126 -29.86 0.64 -17.94
N TYR A 127 -28.75 1.24 -17.49
CA TYR A 127 -28.60 2.68 -17.59
C TYR A 127 -28.55 3.01 -19.07
N ASP A 128 -29.71 2.93 -19.70
CA ASP A 128 -30.00 3.64 -20.92
C ASP A 128 -30.06 5.09 -20.47
N VAL A 129 -29.15 5.89 -21.01
CA VAL A 129 -29.18 7.35 -20.86
C VAL A 129 -30.52 7.77 -21.41
N THR A 130 -31.51 7.85 -20.53
CA THR A 130 -32.82 8.40 -20.83
C THR A 130 -32.67 9.91 -20.74
N LEU A 131 -31.97 10.44 -21.76
CA LEU A 131 -32.29 11.71 -22.41
C LEU A 131 -33.73 11.60 -22.96
N LYS A 132 -34.69 11.57 -22.04
CA LYS A 132 -36.12 11.78 -22.30
C LYS A 132 -36.69 12.68 -21.22
N ASN A 133 -35.96 13.75 -20.93
CA ASN A 133 -36.49 15.06 -20.55
C ASN A 133 -35.32 16.05 -20.57
N SER A 134 -35.01 16.54 -21.77
CA SER A 134 -33.90 17.42 -22.11
C SER A 134 -34.01 18.85 -21.53
N TYR A 135 -35.06 19.20 -20.80
CA TYR A 135 -35.28 20.62 -20.45
C TYR A 135 -34.34 21.20 -19.37
N LEU A 136 -33.67 20.39 -18.55
CA LEU A 136 -32.87 20.87 -17.40
C LEU A 136 -31.36 21.09 -17.67
N PRO A 137 -30.64 20.24 -18.45
CA PRO A 137 -29.20 20.43 -18.69
C PRO A 137 -28.87 21.66 -19.56
N HIS A 138 -29.79 22.04 -20.46
CA HIS A 138 -29.59 23.14 -21.41
C HIS A 138 -29.85 24.52 -20.79
N VAL A 139 -30.54 24.61 -19.64
CA VAL A 139 -30.86 25.87 -18.95
C VAL A 139 -29.73 26.33 -18.00
N SER A 140 -28.81 25.43 -17.63
CA SER A 140 -27.71 25.71 -16.68
C SER A 140 -26.36 25.99 -17.36
N GLY A 141 -26.25 25.84 -18.69
CA GLY A 141 -24.99 26.00 -19.42
C GLY A 141 -23.98 24.87 -19.22
N VAL A 142 -24.39 23.78 -18.59
CA VAL A 142 -23.57 22.60 -18.27
C VAL A 142 -23.28 21.75 -19.50
N PHE A 143 -24.15 21.79 -20.52
CA PHE A 143 -23.99 21.08 -21.77
C PHE A 143 -24.36 21.98 -22.95
N CYS A 144 -23.54 21.95 -24.01
CA CYS A 144 -23.80 22.63 -25.27
C CYS A 144 -23.19 21.84 -26.43
N ASP A 145 -24.07 21.35 -27.30
CA ASP A 145 -23.82 20.61 -28.55
C ASP A 145 -24.03 21.47 -29.80
N PHE A 146 -24.37 22.76 -29.65
CA PHE A 146 -24.63 23.70 -30.74
C PHE A 146 -25.74 23.30 -31.73
N GLU A 147 -26.51 22.25 -31.42
CA GLU A 147 -27.58 21.76 -32.28
C GLU A 147 -28.89 22.54 -32.11
N GLN A 148 -29.58 22.79 -33.23
CA GLN A 148 -30.85 23.50 -33.21
C GLN A 148 -32.03 22.53 -32.99
N HIS A 149 -32.51 22.44 -31.75
CA HIS A 149 -33.71 21.66 -31.42
C HIS A 149 -34.96 22.56 -31.36
N ASN A 150 -35.92 22.33 -32.26
CA ASN A 150 -37.24 23.00 -32.28
C ASN A 150 -37.23 24.55 -32.33
N GLY A 151 -36.23 25.16 -32.98
CA GLY A 151 -36.26 26.59 -33.32
C GLY A 151 -35.95 27.58 -32.19
N THR A 152 -35.42 27.13 -31.06
CA THR A 152 -34.84 27.99 -30.02
C THR A 152 -33.35 27.66 -29.85
N ASP A 153 -32.47 28.66 -29.92
CA ASP A 153 -31.03 28.48 -29.62
C ASP A 153 -30.85 28.03 -28.16
N THR A 154 -30.29 26.85 -27.97
CA THR A 154 -30.21 26.13 -26.69
C THR A 154 -28.86 26.29 -25.97
N CYS A 155 -27.86 26.94 -26.59
CA CYS A 155 -26.54 27.13 -26.00
C CYS A 155 -26.39 28.50 -25.32
N MET A 156 -26.21 28.51 -23.99
CA MET A 156 -25.98 29.73 -23.20
C MET A 156 -24.54 30.25 -23.24
N TRP A 157 -23.61 29.52 -23.87
CA TRP A 157 -22.24 29.97 -24.04
C TRP A 157 -22.20 31.15 -25.01
N GLN A 158 -21.48 32.20 -24.63
CA GLN A 158 -21.35 33.43 -25.41
C GLN A 158 -19.93 33.53 -25.95
N TRP A 159 -19.77 33.93 -27.20
CA TRP A 159 -18.45 34.18 -27.77
C TRP A 159 -18.34 35.61 -28.25
N ASN A 160 -17.12 36.12 -28.34
CA ASN A 160 -16.91 37.47 -28.82
C ASN A 160 -17.29 37.56 -30.30
N THR A 161 -18.20 38.45 -30.65
CA THR A 161 -18.60 38.71 -32.04
C THR A 161 -17.64 39.68 -32.73
N THR A 162 -16.44 39.90 -32.19
CA THR A 162 -15.40 40.74 -32.80
C THR A 162 -15.11 40.22 -34.19
N VAL A 163 -15.54 41.01 -35.16
CA VAL A 163 -15.36 40.74 -36.57
C VAL A 163 -13.97 41.25 -36.94
N SER A 164 -13.12 40.41 -37.54
CA SER A 164 -11.83 40.85 -38.07
C SER A 164 -12.03 41.95 -39.12
N SER A 165 -10.95 42.62 -39.53
CA SER A 165 -11.02 43.59 -40.64
C SER A 165 -11.56 42.97 -41.94
N HIS A 166 -11.54 41.64 -42.05
CA HIS A 166 -12.03 40.86 -43.17
C HIS A 166 -13.44 40.28 -42.99
N GLY A 167 -14.18 40.64 -41.94
CA GLY A 167 -15.55 40.14 -41.78
C GLY A 167 -15.66 38.79 -41.06
N LEU A 168 -14.56 38.26 -40.50
CA LEU A 168 -14.49 36.92 -39.92
C LEU A 168 -14.67 36.95 -38.40
N GLY A 169 -15.36 35.94 -37.86
CA GLY A 169 -15.60 35.79 -36.43
C GLY A 169 -16.19 34.41 -36.14
N PHE A 170 -16.45 34.13 -34.87
CA PHE A 170 -17.08 32.87 -34.45
C PHE A 170 -18.47 32.72 -35.07
N LYS A 171 -18.73 31.58 -35.71
CA LYS A 171 -20.02 31.24 -36.31
C LYS A 171 -20.34 29.78 -36.05
N VAL A 172 -21.61 29.50 -35.75
CA VAL A 172 -22.14 28.13 -35.75
C VAL A 172 -22.41 27.76 -37.21
N VAL A 173 -21.80 26.67 -37.69
CA VAL A 173 -21.84 26.25 -39.09
C VAL A 173 -21.91 24.74 -39.21
N ARG A 174 -22.36 24.25 -40.36
CA ARG A 174 -22.24 22.85 -40.77
C ARG A 174 -21.04 22.66 -41.70
N ALA A 175 -20.69 21.41 -41.97
CA ALA A 175 -19.60 21.07 -42.88
C ALA A 175 -19.80 21.66 -44.30
N ASP A 176 -21.04 21.70 -44.80
CA ASP A 176 -21.37 22.25 -46.12
C ASP A 176 -21.25 23.78 -46.16
N ASP A 177 -21.62 24.47 -45.08
CA ASP A 177 -21.56 25.92 -45.00
C ASP A 177 -20.09 26.42 -45.04
N VAL A 178 -19.13 25.62 -44.55
CA VAL A 178 -17.69 25.91 -44.68
C VAL A 178 -17.21 25.82 -46.13
N GLN A 179 -17.80 24.92 -46.92
CA GLN A 179 -17.50 24.81 -48.35
C GLN A 179 -18.08 26.01 -49.11
N GLU A 180 -19.29 26.43 -48.78
CA GLU A 180 -19.91 27.63 -49.37
C GLU A 180 -19.10 28.90 -49.05
N MET A 181 -18.61 29.05 -47.82
CA MET A 181 -17.75 30.18 -47.42
C MET A 181 -16.46 30.28 -48.27
N ASN A 182 -15.94 29.15 -48.76
CA ASN A 182 -14.78 29.09 -49.64
C ASN A 182 -15.08 29.61 -51.06
N GLU A 183 -16.34 29.58 -51.49
CA GLU A 183 -16.78 30.07 -52.80
C GLU A 183 -17.21 31.54 -52.76
N THR A 184 -17.85 31.97 -51.68
CA THR A 184 -18.47 33.30 -51.58
C THR A 184 -17.52 34.41 -51.11
N THR A 185 -16.45 34.08 -50.39
CA THR A 185 -15.60 35.09 -49.73
C THR A 185 -14.37 35.42 -50.58
N ARG A 186 -14.34 36.64 -51.15
CA ARG A 186 -13.32 37.09 -52.14
C ARG A 186 -11.87 36.87 -51.68
N GLY A 187 -11.23 35.81 -52.19
CA GLY A 187 -9.78 35.59 -52.14
C GLY A 187 -9.22 34.85 -50.92
N LEU A 188 -10.07 34.45 -49.96
CA LEU A 188 -9.67 33.68 -48.77
C LEU A 188 -10.02 32.20 -48.94
N LYS A 189 -9.16 31.31 -48.47
CA LYS A 189 -9.39 29.86 -48.52
C LYS A 189 -9.66 29.33 -47.12
N PHE A 190 -10.79 28.64 -46.94
CA PHE A 190 -11.19 28.02 -45.67
C PHE A 190 -10.98 26.50 -45.70
N SER A 191 -10.72 25.93 -44.53
CA SER A 191 -10.77 24.49 -44.29
C SER A 191 -11.56 24.23 -43.00
N GLY A 192 -12.16 23.05 -42.87
CA GLY A 192 -12.97 22.69 -41.71
C GLY A 192 -13.22 21.18 -41.64
N PRO A 193 -13.82 20.69 -40.55
CA PRO A 193 -14.19 19.29 -40.41
C PRO A 193 -15.31 18.89 -41.38
N SER A 194 -15.34 17.62 -41.79
CA SER A 194 -16.31 17.06 -42.75
C SER A 194 -17.61 16.54 -42.10
N HIS A 195 -17.63 16.45 -40.78
CA HIS A 195 -18.75 16.05 -39.92
C HIS A 195 -18.57 16.72 -38.56
N ASP A 196 -19.64 16.85 -37.77
CA ASP A 196 -19.62 17.29 -36.37
C ASP A 196 -18.84 16.30 -35.47
N ALA A 197 -18.72 16.55 -34.17
CA ALA A 197 -17.97 15.64 -33.30
C ALA A 197 -18.65 14.27 -33.07
N ASP A 198 -19.94 14.15 -33.37
CA ASP A 198 -20.74 12.92 -33.22
C ASP A 198 -20.81 12.08 -34.51
N GLY A 199 -20.24 12.58 -35.61
CA GLY A 199 -20.14 11.89 -36.89
C GLY A 199 -21.29 12.19 -37.86
N ASN A 200 -22.15 13.16 -37.56
CA ASN A 200 -23.22 13.64 -38.40
C ASN A 200 -22.72 14.74 -39.37
N LYS A 201 -23.15 14.68 -40.62
CA LYS A 201 -22.78 15.68 -41.64
C LYS A 201 -23.65 16.93 -41.59
N GLU A 202 -24.88 16.78 -41.11
CA GLU A 202 -25.83 17.89 -40.96
C GLU A 202 -25.76 18.56 -39.59
N GLY A 203 -24.88 18.06 -38.71
CA GLY A 203 -24.67 18.62 -37.38
C GLY A 203 -23.93 19.95 -37.39
N HIS A 204 -24.15 20.73 -36.35
CA HIS A 204 -23.65 22.08 -36.17
C HIS A 204 -22.47 22.09 -35.20
N PHE A 205 -21.47 22.92 -35.47
CA PHE A 205 -20.36 23.14 -34.56
C PHE A 205 -19.93 24.61 -34.57
N LEU A 206 -19.29 25.05 -33.49
CA LEU A 206 -18.76 26.41 -33.40
C LEU A 206 -17.43 26.50 -34.16
N TYR A 207 -17.39 27.27 -35.23
CA TYR A 207 -16.23 27.40 -36.12
C TYR A 207 -15.65 28.81 -36.09
N LEU A 208 -14.31 28.89 -36.11
CA LEU A 208 -13.58 30.15 -36.25
C LEU A 208 -12.39 30.00 -37.22
N PRO A 209 -12.38 30.73 -38.34
CA PRO A 209 -11.20 30.94 -39.15
C PRO A 209 -10.36 32.09 -38.57
N VAL A 210 -9.06 31.86 -38.39
CA VAL A 210 -8.15 32.79 -37.70
C VAL A 210 -7.46 33.71 -38.72
N ASP A 211 -7.59 35.00 -38.47
CA ASP A 211 -7.06 36.10 -39.27
C ASP A 211 -5.83 36.74 -38.57
N PRO A 212 -4.81 37.23 -39.30
CA PRO A 212 -3.66 37.91 -38.71
C PRO A 212 -4.01 39.13 -37.83
N THR A 213 -5.18 39.74 -38.02
CA THR A 213 -5.66 40.92 -37.27
C THR A 213 -6.43 40.60 -36.00
N MET A 214 -6.77 39.34 -35.75
CA MET A 214 -7.51 38.93 -34.54
C MET A 214 -6.58 38.87 -33.34
N GLU A 215 -6.95 39.53 -32.24
CA GLU A 215 -6.29 39.40 -30.94
C GLU A 215 -7.30 38.92 -29.90
N ASN A 216 -6.89 37.96 -29.04
CA ASN A 216 -7.66 37.40 -27.92
C ASN A 216 -9.06 36.89 -28.31
N MET A 217 -9.13 35.69 -28.88
CA MET A 217 -10.38 35.03 -29.27
C MET A 217 -10.97 34.30 -28.06
N VAL A 218 -12.18 34.68 -27.64
CA VAL A 218 -12.73 34.27 -26.34
C VAL A 218 -14.14 33.70 -26.45
N ILE A 219 -14.35 32.56 -25.78
CA ILE A 219 -15.66 31.93 -25.54
C ILE A 219 -15.90 31.92 -24.01
N LYS A 220 -17.04 32.46 -23.56
CA LYS A 220 -17.42 32.62 -22.16
C LYS A 220 -18.64 31.75 -21.83
N SER A 221 -18.57 31.04 -20.72
CA SER A 221 -19.72 30.34 -20.14
C SER A 221 -20.71 31.33 -19.50
N PRO A 222 -21.97 30.92 -19.25
CA PRO A 222 -22.79 31.60 -18.26
C PRO A 222 -22.10 31.56 -16.87
N PRO A 223 -22.44 32.49 -15.96
CA PRO A 223 -21.86 32.51 -14.63
C PRO A 223 -22.33 31.31 -13.81
N PHE A 224 -21.40 30.59 -13.18
CA PHE A 224 -21.66 29.47 -12.28
C PHE A 224 -21.50 29.93 -10.83
N ARG A 225 -22.54 29.74 -10.00
CA ARG A 225 -22.49 30.02 -8.55
C ARG A 225 -21.78 28.91 -7.80
N GLY A 226 -20.47 28.87 -8.02
CA GLY A 226 -19.58 27.88 -7.48
C GLY A 226 -19.52 26.59 -8.30
N LEU A 227 -18.32 26.02 -8.38
CA LEU A 227 -18.02 24.75 -9.05
C LEU A 227 -17.59 23.73 -8.01
N TRP A 228 -17.94 22.47 -8.24
CA TRP A 228 -17.65 21.35 -7.33
C TRP A 228 -16.22 20.79 -7.45
N GLU A 229 -15.77 20.05 -6.43
CA GLU A 229 -14.38 19.59 -6.30
C GLU A 229 -13.88 18.68 -7.43
N PHE A 230 -14.77 17.92 -8.06
CA PHE A 230 -14.45 17.06 -9.19
C PHE A 230 -14.81 17.67 -10.55
N CYS A 231 -15.10 18.97 -10.56
CA CYS A 231 -15.53 19.66 -11.76
C CYS A 231 -14.52 19.49 -12.89
N LYS A 232 -14.96 18.87 -13.98
CA LYS A 232 -14.20 18.66 -15.20
C LYS A 232 -14.85 19.40 -16.34
N PHE A 233 -14.05 20.16 -17.07
CA PHE A 233 -14.43 20.70 -18.36
C PHE A 233 -14.02 19.71 -19.43
N GLU A 234 -14.95 19.28 -20.28
CA GLU A 234 -14.63 18.47 -21.44
C GLU A 234 -15.29 19.06 -22.69
N ALA A 235 -14.57 19.06 -23.81
CA ALA A 235 -15.08 19.51 -25.11
C ALA A 235 -14.42 18.72 -26.24
N ARG A 236 -14.99 18.77 -27.44
CA ARG A 236 -14.39 18.22 -28.67
C ARG A 236 -13.79 19.35 -29.47
N LEU A 237 -12.52 19.19 -29.83
CA LEU A 237 -11.73 20.23 -30.46
C LEU A 237 -11.10 19.73 -31.76
N HIS A 238 -11.31 20.47 -32.84
CA HIS A 238 -10.70 20.25 -34.15
C HIS A 238 -9.84 21.46 -34.52
N GLN A 239 -8.61 21.22 -34.96
CA GLN A 239 -7.62 22.26 -35.24
C GLN A 239 -6.85 21.97 -36.53
N SER A 240 -6.64 23.01 -37.34
CA SER A 240 -5.73 23.00 -38.48
C SER A 240 -4.87 24.26 -38.46
N LYS A 241 -3.57 24.08 -38.68
CA LYS A 241 -2.51 25.08 -38.71
C LYS A 241 -2.44 25.97 -37.47
N MET A 242 -2.84 25.45 -36.32
CA MET A 242 -2.77 26.14 -35.03
C MET A 242 -1.45 25.87 -34.28
N GLN A 243 -0.38 25.50 -35.00
CA GLN A 243 0.94 25.31 -34.40
C GLN A 243 1.47 26.65 -33.86
N ASN A 244 2.04 26.64 -32.65
CA ASN A 244 2.48 27.85 -31.91
C ASN A 244 1.34 28.78 -31.46
N ALA A 245 0.09 28.34 -31.51
CA ALA A 245 -1.00 28.96 -30.76
C ALA A 245 -1.10 28.34 -29.35
N SER A 246 -1.74 29.04 -28.42
CA SER A 246 -2.06 28.54 -27.08
C SER A 246 -3.56 28.62 -26.83
N ILE A 247 -4.12 27.55 -26.26
CA ILE A 247 -5.51 27.49 -25.82
C ILE A 247 -5.49 27.42 -24.30
N ARG A 248 -6.10 28.40 -23.66
CA ARG A 248 -6.13 28.59 -22.21
C ARG A 248 -7.55 28.44 -21.70
N LEU A 249 -7.69 27.72 -20.60
CA LEU A 249 -8.90 27.76 -19.79
C LEU A 249 -8.67 28.77 -18.67
N VAL A 250 -9.47 29.82 -18.63
CA VAL A 250 -9.37 30.93 -17.69
C VAL A 250 -10.65 30.95 -16.85
N SER A 251 -10.51 31.15 -15.54
CA SER A 251 -11.66 31.42 -14.67
C SER A 251 -11.68 32.91 -14.31
N GLU A 252 -12.84 33.52 -14.44
CA GLU A 252 -13.09 34.93 -14.15
C GLU A 252 -14.09 35.03 -12.99
N SER A 253 -13.72 35.68 -11.89
CA SER A 253 -14.66 36.02 -10.81
C SER A 253 -15.58 37.14 -11.26
N THR A 254 -16.89 36.89 -11.25
CA THR A 254 -17.91 37.89 -11.66
C THR A 254 -18.03 39.06 -10.69
N MET A 255 -17.55 38.89 -9.45
CA MET A 255 -17.63 39.93 -8.41
C MET A 255 -16.39 40.82 -8.34
N SER A 256 -15.22 40.28 -8.68
CA SER A 256 -13.94 40.99 -8.56
C SER A 256 -13.25 41.27 -9.89
N GLU A 257 -13.78 40.73 -11.00
CA GLU A 257 -13.20 40.77 -12.35
C GLU A 257 -11.76 40.22 -12.45
N VAL A 258 -11.29 39.53 -11.40
CA VAL A 258 -9.98 38.88 -11.39
C VAL A 258 -10.04 37.62 -12.23
N GLN A 259 -9.07 37.47 -13.13
CA GLN A 259 -8.91 36.31 -14.01
C GLN A 259 -7.68 35.50 -13.61
N TRP A 260 -7.79 34.17 -13.64
CA TRP A 260 -6.65 33.27 -13.48
C TRP A 260 -6.69 32.12 -14.48
N ILE A 261 -5.52 31.70 -14.95
CA ILE A 261 -5.35 30.62 -15.90
C ILE A 261 -5.40 29.29 -15.14
N LEU A 262 -6.38 28.45 -15.44
CA LEU A 262 -6.52 27.10 -14.88
C LEU A 262 -5.58 26.11 -15.56
N GLN A 263 -5.53 26.14 -16.89
CA GLN A 263 -4.71 25.25 -17.70
C GLN A 263 -4.38 25.88 -19.06
N GLU A 264 -3.19 25.59 -19.60
CA GLU A 264 -2.77 26.01 -20.94
C GLU A 264 -2.34 24.79 -21.77
N VAL A 265 -2.79 24.71 -23.02
CA VAL A 265 -2.45 23.66 -23.99
C VAL A 265 -1.95 24.31 -25.28
N ALA A 266 -0.89 23.73 -25.86
CA ALA A 266 -0.38 24.16 -27.15
C ALA A 266 -1.28 23.69 -28.30
N GLY A 267 -1.52 24.56 -29.28
CA GLY A 267 -2.31 24.25 -30.46
C GLY A 267 -1.65 23.19 -31.34
N ASN A 268 -2.46 22.45 -32.09
CA ASN A 268 -2.01 21.34 -32.93
C ASN A 268 -2.44 21.51 -34.41
N ASN A 269 -2.13 20.50 -35.23
CA ASN A 269 -2.47 20.47 -36.65
C ASN A 269 -2.86 19.05 -37.08
N PHE A 270 -3.67 18.38 -36.26
CA PHE A 270 -4.03 16.99 -36.53
C PHE A 270 -5.24 16.85 -37.47
N GLU A 271 -6.03 17.90 -37.67
CA GLU A 271 -7.22 17.87 -38.55
C GLU A 271 -8.17 16.70 -38.21
N VAL A 272 -8.28 16.40 -36.91
CA VAL A 272 -9.16 15.36 -36.35
C VAL A 272 -9.77 15.89 -35.05
N TRP A 273 -11.02 15.51 -34.79
CA TRP A 273 -11.71 15.78 -33.53
C TRP A 273 -11.02 15.08 -32.35
N ASN A 274 -10.46 15.87 -31.43
CA ASN A 274 -9.77 15.38 -30.25
C ASN A 274 -10.50 15.81 -28.96
N PRO A 275 -10.56 14.96 -27.92
CA PRO A 275 -11.14 15.36 -26.65
C PRO A 275 -10.19 16.30 -25.90
N MET A 276 -10.70 17.48 -25.55
CA MET A 276 -10.09 18.44 -24.65
C MET A 276 -10.69 18.20 -23.26
N ARG A 277 -9.86 17.86 -22.26
CA ARG A 277 -10.30 17.53 -20.90
C ARG A 277 -9.47 18.28 -19.88
N PHE A 278 -10.11 19.05 -19.01
CA PHE A 278 -9.47 19.82 -17.96
C PHE A 278 -10.16 19.61 -16.62
N ILE A 279 -9.37 19.61 -15.55
CA ILE A 279 -9.88 19.59 -14.18
C ILE A 279 -9.93 21.04 -13.72
N ILE A 280 -11.11 21.53 -13.38
CA ILE A 280 -11.30 22.89 -12.82
C ILE A 280 -11.20 22.84 -11.30
N GLY A 281 -11.82 21.83 -10.67
CA GLY A 281 -11.87 21.72 -9.22
C GLY A 281 -12.87 22.69 -8.56
N ARG A 282 -12.85 22.76 -7.23
CA ARG A 282 -13.82 23.55 -6.46
C ARG A 282 -13.54 25.04 -6.62
N VAL A 283 -14.58 25.80 -6.95
CA VAL A 283 -14.54 27.27 -6.97
C VAL A 283 -15.71 27.78 -6.15
N GLN A 284 -15.46 28.59 -5.12
CA GLN A 284 -16.54 29.05 -4.20
C GLN A 284 -17.21 30.36 -4.63
N GLN A 285 -16.55 31.15 -5.46
CA GLN A 285 -17.08 32.42 -5.97
C GLN A 285 -17.91 32.18 -7.24
N GLU A 286 -18.80 33.11 -7.56
CA GLU A 286 -19.51 33.08 -8.84
C GLU A 286 -18.51 33.36 -9.97
N VAL A 287 -18.24 32.34 -10.79
CA VAL A 287 -17.20 32.38 -11.81
C VAL A 287 -17.74 32.10 -13.20
N ARG A 288 -17.11 32.72 -14.19
CA ARG A 288 -17.25 32.36 -15.60
C ARG A 288 -16.04 31.57 -16.05
N ILE A 289 -16.30 30.49 -16.76
CA ILE A 289 -15.27 29.72 -17.45
C ILE A 289 -15.09 30.32 -18.83
N ILE A 290 -13.84 30.63 -19.16
CA ILE A 290 -13.45 31.34 -20.36
C ILE A 290 -12.46 30.46 -21.12
N VAL A 291 -12.77 30.14 -22.36
CA VAL A 291 -11.83 29.52 -23.30
C VAL A 291 -11.18 30.65 -24.09
N GLU A 292 -9.92 30.91 -23.81
CA GLU A 292 -9.10 31.92 -24.48
C GLU A 292 -8.18 31.24 -25.50
N ILE A 293 -8.23 31.69 -26.75
CA ILE A 293 -7.43 31.16 -27.85
C ILE A 293 -6.56 32.30 -28.37
N THR A 294 -5.25 32.04 -28.44
CA THR A 294 -4.29 32.97 -29.04
C THR A 294 -4.05 32.61 -30.50
N ARG A 295 -3.66 33.61 -31.30
CA ARG A 295 -3.36 33.41 -32.73
C ARG A 295 -1.99 32.73 -32.90
N PRO A 296 -1.80 31.91 -33.94
CA PRO A 296 -0.48 31.41 -34.30
C PRO A 296 0.41 32.56 -34.82
N SER A 297 1.73 32.44 -34.62
CA SER A 297 2.69 33.52 -34.89
C SER A 297 2.84 33.87 -36.39
N PHE A 298 2.41 32.99 -37.29
CA PHE A 298 2.48 33.19 -38.74
C PHE A 298 1.16 32.79 -39.39
N VAL A 299 0.40 33.77 -39.89
CA VAL A 299 -0.85 33.56 -40.65
C VAL A 299 -0.68 34.21 -42.03
N ASN A 300 -0.93 33.45 -43.10
CA ASN A 300 -0.82 33.93 -44.47
C ASN A 300 -2.18 33.87 -45.19
N LEU A 301 -2.67 35.04 -45.59
CA LEU A 301 -3.96 35.22 -46.27
C LEU A 301 -4.01 34.58 -47.67
N THR A 302 -2.86 34.24 -48.28
CA THR A 302 -2.80 33.59 -49.61
C THR A 302 -2.96 32.08 -49.57
N GLN A 303 -2.90 31.47 -48.37
CA GLN A 303 -3.04 30.04 -48.15
C GLN A 303 -4.34 29.74 -47.40
N THR A 304 -4.68 28.46 -47.21
CA THR A 304 -5.80 28.09 -46.33
C THR A 304 -5.55 28.61 -44.93
N LEU A 305 -6.52 29.37 -44.40
CA LEU A 305 -6.45 29.99 -43.09
C LEU A 305 -6.40 28.92 -41.99
N PRO A 306 -5.67 29.15 -40.88
CA PRO A 306 -5.79 28.35 -39.68
C PRO A 306 -7.22 28.43 -39.15
N HIS A 307 -7.71 27.33 -38.58
CA HIS A 307 -9.04 27.32 -38.00
C HIS A 307 -9.09 26.47 -36.74
N ILE A 308 -10.11 26.75 -35.94
CA ILE A 308 -10.49 26.01 -34.75
C ILE A 308 -11.99 25.75 -34.79
N ALA A 309 -12.39 24.53 -34.50
CA ALA A 309 -13.79 24.16 -34.33
C ALA A 309 -13.99 23.46 -32.98
N LEU A 310 -15.07 23.83 -32.29
CA LEU A 310 -15.43 23.36 -30.97
C LEU A 310 -16.84 22.79 -31.00
N ASP A 311 -17.03 21.66 -30.34
CA ASP A 311 -18.29 20.96 -30.28
C ASP A 311 -18.43 20.19 -28.95
N ASN A 312 -19.65 19.83 -28.55
CA ASN A 312 -19.96 19.00 -27.39
C ASN A 312 -19.26 19.46 -26.09
N ILE A 313 -19.50 20.71 -25.70
CA ILE A 313 -19.03 21.27 -24.43
C ILE A 313 -19.83 20.64 -23.29
N ARG A 314 -19.13 20.11 -22.29
CA ARG A 314 -19.72 19.53 -21.09
C ARG A 314 -18.95 19.91 -19.82
N MET A 315 -19.71 20.18 -18.78
CA MET A 315 -19.24 20.46 -17.43
C MET A 315 -19.60 19.28 -16.54
N VAL A 316 -18.68 18.33 -16.39
CA VAL A 316 -18.93 17.05 -15.69
C VAL A 316 -18.63 17.19 -14.20
N ASP A 317 -19.53 16.70 -13.35
CA ASP A 317 -19.43 16.77 -11.88
C ASP A 317 -19.26 18.20 -11.32
N CYS A 318 -19.63 19.23 -12.09
CA CYS A 318 -19.43 20.64 -11.75
C CYS A 318 -20.59 21.26 -10.98
N LEU A 319 -21.79 20.73 -11.20
CA LEU A 319 -23.04 21.11 -10.54
C LEU A 319 -23.79 19.83 -10.14
N PRO A 320 -24.62 19.83 -9.08
CA PRO A 320 -25.47 18.70 -8.73
C PRO A 320 -26.37 18.34 -9.91
N GLU A 321 -26.27 17.09 -10.37
CA GLU A 321 -27.21 16.53 -11.36
C GLU A 321 -28.59 16.34 -10.68
N PRO A 322 -29.67 16.96 -11.17
CA PRO A 322 -31.01 16.54 -10.79
C PRO A 322 -31.37 15.28 -11.61
N PRO A 323 -32.00 14.28 -10.97
CA PRO A 323 -33.46 14.33 -10.96
C PRO A 323 -34.05 13.89 -9.61
N VAL A 324 -34.97 14.71 -9.08
CA VAL A 324 -35.93 14.21 -8.10
C VAL A 324 -37.02 13.49 -8.89
N PHE A 325 -36.99 12.16 -8.92
CA PHE A 325 -38.08 11.36 -9.48
C PHE A 325 -39.17 11.28 -8.39
N ASN A 326 -40.35 11.90 -8.62
CA ASN A 326 -41.49 11.87 -7.69
C ASN A 326 -41.27 12.37 -6.24
N GLY A 327 -40.27 13.22 -5.97
CA GLY A 327 -40.03 13.77 -4.62
C GLY A 327 -39.11 12.93 -3.72
N GLU A 328 -38.62 11.78 -4.21
CA GLU A 328 -37.73 10.86 -3.49
C GLU A 328 -36.37 10.70 -4.20
N CYS A 329 -35.31 10.56 -3.41
CA CYS A 329 -33.95 10.31 -3.91
C CYS A 329 -33.72 8.83 -4.23
N GLN A 330 -32.84 8.53 -5.17
CA GLN A 330 -32.50 7.13 -5.50
C GLN A 330 -31.72 6.46 -4.36
N THR A 331 -31.72 5.12 -4.34
CA THR A 331 -30.96 4.33 -3.36
C THR A 331 -29.47 4.73 -3.38
N GLY A 332 -28.92 5.12 -2.22
CA GLY A 332 -27.54 5.62 -2.13
C GLY A 332 -27.39 7.14 -2.26
N GLN A 333 -28.50 7.89 -2.17
CA GLN A 333 -28.51 9.35 -2.13
C GLN A 333 -29.25 9.89 -0.90
N LEU A 334 -28.81 11.03 -0.38
CA LEU A 334 -29.43 11.78 0.71
C LEU A 334 -30.19 12.98 0.15
N LYS A 335 -31.40 13.24 0.67
CA LYS A 335 -32.21 14.41 0.31
C LYS A 335 -31.67 15.65 1.03
N CYS A 336 -31.48 16.73 0.27
CA CYS A 336 -30.80 17.94 0.71
C CYS A 336 -31.41 19.17 0.03
N LYS A 337 -31.23 20.38 0.60
CA LYS A 337 -31.61 21.63 -0.05
C LYS A 337 -30.40 22.27 -0.74
N ILE A 338 -30.50 22.46 -2.05
CA ILE A 338 -29.51 23.18 -2.84
C ILE A 338 -30.23 24.28 -3.63
N MET A 339 -29.80 25.53 -3.49
CA MET A 339 -30.47 26.73 -3.98
C MET A 339 -31.94 26.84 -3.52
N ASN A 340 -32.23 26.48 -2.26
CA ASN A 340 -33.60 26.36 -1.72
C ASN A 340 -34.54 25.40 -2.49
N LYS A 341 -33.99 24.55 -3.37
CA LYS A 341 -34.73 23.49 -4.06
C LYS A 341 -34.30 22.13 -3.51
N GLU A 342 -35.24 21.19 -3.52
CA GLU A 342 -34.93 19.81 -3.14
C GLU A 342 -34.01 19.20 -4.19
N SER A 343 -32.86 18.70 -3.74
CA SER A 343 -31.85 18.01 -4.54
C SER A 343 -31.35 16.77 -3.80
N CYS A 344 -30.67 15.88 -4.51
CA CYS A 344 -30.16 14.63 -3.96
C CYS A 344 -28.63 14.63 -4.07
N ILE A 345 -27.94 14.40 -2.94
CA ILE A 345 -26.48 14.23 -2.88
C ILE A 345 -26.13 12.75 -2.72
N LYS A 346 -24.97 12.31 -3.21
CA LYS A 346 -24.52 10.92 -3.03
C LYS A 346 -24.12 10.68 -1.57
N LEU A 347 -24.37 9.48 -1.01
CA LEU A 347 -23.91 9.11 0.34
C LEU A 347 -22.39 9.26 0.55
N GLN A 348 -21.63 9.25 -0.55
CA GLN A 348 -20.18 9.47 -0.53
C GLN A 348 -19.77 10.89 -0.09
N ARG A 349 -20.72 11.80 0.04
CA ARG A 349 -20.54 13.21 0.39
C ARG A 349 -21.34 13.62 1.63
N VAL A 350 -21.63 12.63 2.47
CA VAL A 350 -22.28 12.81 3.77
C VAL A 350 -21.20 12.60 4.82
N CYS A 351 -21.13 13.52 5.78
CA CYS A 351 -20.10 13.57 6.82
C CYS A 351 -18.68 13.56 6.24
N ASP A 352 -18.42 14.40 5.24
CA ASP A 352 -17.12 14.47 4.57
C ASP A 352 -16.34 15.77 4.83
N LEU A 353 -16.78 16.56 5.81
CA LEU A 353 -16.24 17.86 6.21
C LEU A 353 -16.44 18.96 5.16
N VAL A 354 -17.24 18.68 4.11
CA VAL A 354 -17.57 19.64 3.05
C VAL A 354 -19.07 19.93 3.06
N ARG A 355 -19.42 21.20 3.24
CA ARG A 355 -20.81 21.65 3.10
C ARG A 355 -21.22 21.67 1.62
N ASP A 356 -21.95 20.64 1.23
CA ASP A 356 -22.65 20.49 -0.05
C ASP A 356 -24.11 20.97 0.05
N CYS A 357 -24.70 20.97 1.25
CA CYS A 357 -26.08 21.41 1.50
C CYS A 357 -26.21 22.85 2.01
N ASP A 358 -27.21 23.59 1.49
CA ASP A 358 -27.52 24.95 1.96
C ASP A 358 -27.96 24.98 3.43
N ASP A 359 -28.54 23.90 3.94
CA ASP A 359 -28.97 23.74 5.34
C ASP A 359 -27.96 22.97 6.20
N ASN A 360 -26.80 22.60 5.64
CA ASN A 360 -25.76 21.81 6.32
C ASN A 360 -26.30 20.48 6.87
N SER A 361 -27.30 19.90 6.20
CA SER A 361 -27.93 18.64 6.59
C SER A 361 -26.99 17.45 6.39
N ASP A 362 -26.16 17.51 5.36
CA ASP A 362 -25.09 16.56 5.02
C ASP A 362 -24.07 16.36 6.14
N GLU A 363 -23.68 17.42 6.84
CA GLU A 363 -22.64 17.37 7.87
C GLU A 363 -23.19 17.30 9.31
N ASN A 364 -24.50 17.49 9.50
CA ASN A 364 -25.15 17.35 10.82
C ASN A 364 -25.89 16.01 10.99
N GLN A 365 -26.23 15.33 9.88
CA GLN A 365 -27.03 14.11 9.95
C GLN A 365 -26.15 12.89 10.28
N ASN A 366 -26.20 12.44 11.53
CA ASN A 366 -25.49 11.27 12.07
C ASN A 366 -23.95 11.39 12.19
N CYS A 367 -23.36 12.50 11.73
CA CYS A 367 -21.91 12.73 11.84
C CYS A 367 -21.44 12.83 13.31
N ASP A 368 -22.22 13.47 14.18
CA ASP A 368 -21.94 13.54 15.64
C ASP A 368 -21.97 12.16 16.34
N LYS A 369 -22.61 11.16 15.73
CA LYS A 369 -22.72 9.80 16.27
C LYS A 369 -21.60 8.90 15.77
N MET A 370 -20.74 9.38 14.88
CA MET A 370 -19.60 8.61 14.39
C MET A 370 -18.57 8.41 15.52
N PRO A 371 -17.84 7.29 15.53
CA PRO A 371 -16.84 7.02 16.56
C PRO A 371 -15.72 8.08 16.57
N TYR A 372 -15.17 8.33 17.76
CA TYR A 372 -14.04 9.25 17.90
C TYR A 372 -12.90 8.86 16.95
N GLY A 373 -12.35 9.83 16.22
CA GLY A 373 -11.27 9.60 15.25
C GLY A 373 -11.72 9.28 13.82
N SER A 374 -13.01 9.03 13.55
CA SER A 374 -13.51 8.80 12.18
C SER A 374 -14.00 10.05 11.43
N TYR A 375 -14.06 11.19 12.11
CA TYR A 375 -14.45 12.49 11.55
C TYR A 375 -13.59 13.56 12.24
N CYS A 376 -12.54 14.02 11.55
CA CYS A 376 -11.43 14.77 12.15
C CYS A 376 -10.83 15.80 11.20
N ASN A 377 -10.88 17.07 11.60
CA ASN A 377 -10.27 18.21 10.90
C ASN A 377 -9.03 18.77 11.63
N PHE A 378 -8.51 18.07 12.64
CA PHE A 378 -7.31 18.46 13.42
C PHE A 378 -7.32 19.85 14.11
N GLU A 379 -8.45 20.56 14.15
CA GLU A 379 -8.56 21.91 14.70
C GLU A 379 -8.53 21.96 16.23
N GLN A 380 -9.12 20.97 16.88
CA GLN A 380 -9.17 20.92 18.35
C GLN A 380 -8.01 20.09 18.89
N ASP A 381 -7.87 18.86 18.40
CA ASP A 381 -6.91 17.89 18.89
C ASP A 381 -6.34 17.04 17.73
N ASN A 382 -5.68 15.92 18.07
CA ASN A 382 -5.14 14.99 17.09
C ASN A 382 -6.14 13.88 16.74
N CYS A 383 -7.38 13.92 17.24
CA CYS A 383 -8.41 12.89 17.07
C CYS A 383 -7.96 11.45 17.40
N GLY A 384 -7.05 11.31 18.38
CA GLY A 384 -6.44 10.03 18.76
C GLY A 384 -5.38 9.49 17.80
N PHE A 385 -4.93 10.29 16.82
CA PHE A 385 -3.86 9.89 15.92
C PHE A 385 -2.53 9.96 16.66
N GLU A 386 -1.74 8.90 16.55
CA GLU A 386 -0.50 8.73 17.29
C GLU A 386 0.66 8.40 16.37
N ASN A 387 1.82 9.00 16.63
CA ASN A 387 3.05 8.61 15.96
C ASN A 387 3.49 7.21 16.42
N VAL A 388 3.83 6.35 15.46
CA VAL A 388 4.55 5.11 15.76
C VAL A 388 6.00 5.47 16.10
N PRO A 389 6.60 4.93 17.18
CA PRO A 389 7.95 5.30 17.59
C PRO A 389 8.98 5.09 16.47
N GLN A 390 9.55 6.20 15.99
CA GLN A 390 10.60 6.23 14.97
C GLN A 390 11.70 7.20 15.38
N ARG A 391 12.93 6.98 14.86
CA ARG A 391 14.13 7.64 15.40
C ARG A 391 14.27 9.13 15.04
N ILE A 392 13.71 9.58 13.91
CA ILE A 392 14.03 10.91 13.35
C ILE A 392 12.79 11.66 12.84
N LEU A 393 12.08 11.11 11.83
CA LEU A 393 10.92 11.77 11.26
C LEU A 393 9.66 11.46 12.09
N LYS A 394 8.79 12.47 12.22
CA LYS A 394 7.52 12.38 12.94
C LYS A 394 6.47 13.23 12.23
N TRP A 395 5.21 12.80 12.35
CA TRP A 395 4.06 13.61 12.02
C TRP A 395 3.83 14.65 13.11
N SER A 396 3.67 15.91 12.70
CA SER A 396 3.43 17.03 13.60
C SER A 396 2.25 17.85 13.11
N ARG A 397 1.35 18.17 14.05
CA ARG A 397 0.30 19.16 13.84
C ARG A 397 0.91 20.55 13.74
N HIS A 398 0.49 21.34 12.75
CA HIS A 398 1.08 22.64 12.44
C HIS A 398 0.03 23.59 11.85
N SER A 399 0.32 24.88 11.90
CA SER A 399 -0.54 25.92 11.34
C SER A 399 0.32 26.92 10.57
N GLY A 400 -0.20 27.39 9.43
CA GLY A 400 0.52 28.28 8.51
C GLY A 400 1.51 27.54 7.58
N PRO A 401 2.44 28.26 6.92
CA PRO A 401 3.35 27.66 5.95
C PRO A 401 4.35 26.71 6.62
N THR A 402 4.79 25.68 5.89
CA THR A 402 5.79 24.77 6.43
C THR A 402 7.15 25.46 6.66
N PRO A 403 7.98 24.95 7.59
CA PRO A 403 9.27 25.57 7.92
C PRO A 403 10.30 25.60 6.79
N THR A 404 10.06 24.91 5.68
CA THR A 404 11.00 24.79 4.56
C THR A 404 10.49 25.56 3.34
N ASP A 405 11.37 26.35 2.74
CA ASP A 405 11.01 27.18 1.58
C ASP A 405 10.57 26.32 0.40
N LYS A 406 9.40 26.64 -0.18
CA LYS A 406 8.82 25.97 -1.37
C LYS A 406 8.54 24.48 -1.16
N THR A 407 8.14 24.10 0.05
CA THR A 407 7.69 22.74 0.39
C THR A 407 6.38 22.80 1.17
N GLY A 408 5.65 21.69 1.16
CA GLY A 408 4.41 21.54 1.92
C GLY A 408 3.35 22.60 1.59
N PRO A 409 2.24 22.67 2.36
CA PRO A 409 1.18 23.63 2.10
C PRO A 409 1.49 25.00 2.71
N ASN A 410 1.00 26.06 2.08
CA ASN A 410 1.14 27.44 2.56
C ASN A 410 0.07 27.78 3.61
N TYR A 411 -1.04 27.06 3.60
CA TYR A 411 -2.22 27.26 4.42
C TYR A 411 -2.93 25.91 4.64
N ASP A 412 -3.69 25.87 5.72
CA ASP A 412 -4.54 24.76 6.12
C ASP A 412 -5.73 24.56 5.16
N HIS A 413 -6.16 23.31 4.91
CA HIS A 413 -7.26 23.08 3.97
C HIS A 413 -8.59 23.59 4.54
N THR A 414 -8.86 23.34 5.83
CA THR A 414 -10.09 23.75 6.52
C THR A 414 -10.36 25.25 6.45
N CYS A 415 -9.32 26.08 6.62
CA CYS A 415 -9.44 27.55 6.65
C CYS A 415 -9.15 28.25 5.31
N GLY A 416 -8.50 27.59 4.35
CA GLY A 416 -8.12 28.18 3.07
C GLY A 416 -7.04 29.29 3.17
N PRO A 417 -6.69 29.95 2.05
CA PRO A 417 -5.66 30.98 2.04
C PRO A 417 -6.11 32.22 2.84
N PRO A 418 -5.24 32.83 3.66
CA PRO A 418 -5.58 34.04 4.40
C PRO A 418 -5.87 35.18 3.41
N THR A 419 -7.13 35.58 3.32
CA THR A 419 -7.53 36.72 2.48
C THR A 419 -7.11 38.03 3.14
N ALA A 420 -6.35 38.85 2.40
CA ALA A 420 -6.00 40.20 2.83
C ALA A 420 -7.19 41.14 2.54
N PHE A 421 -8.18 41.22 3.44
CA PHE A 421 -9.26 42.20 3.29
C PHE A 421 -8.96 43.50 4.05
N THR A 422 -8.83 44.57 3.28
CA THR A 422 -8.99 45.95 3.72
C THR A 422 -10.49 46.20 4.00
N THR A 423 -10.76 46.61 5.24
CA THR A 423 -11.92 47.39 5.74
C THR A 423 -13.36 47.07 5.28
N ALA A 424 -14.19 46.81 6.29
CA ALA A 424 -15.64 47.06 6.39
C ALA A 424 -16.61 46.07 5.70
N ASN A 425 -16.60 44.82 6.15
CA ASN A 425 -17.76 44.01 6.56
C ASN A 425 -17.32 42.53 6.65
N PRO A 426 -17.33 41.88 7.82
CA PRO A 426 -16.83 40.53 7.96
C PRO A 426 -17.89 39.54 7.45
N MET A 427 -17.82 39.14 6.19
CA MET A 427 -18.43 37.88 5.76
C MET A 427 -17.29 36.86 5.71
N VAL A 428 -17.16 36.09 6.79
CA VAL A 428 -16.14 35.06 6.98
C VAL A 428 -16.37 33.94 5.93
N PRO A 429 -15.34 33.48 5.20
CA PRO A 429 -15.42 32.30 4.34
C PRO A 429 -15.85 31.07 5.15
N LEU A 430 -16.74 30.25 4.58
CA LEU A 430 -17.41 29.11 5.21
C LEU A 430 -16.45 28.20 6.01
N SER A 431 -16.47 28.35 7.33
CA SER A 431 -15.93 27.40 8.31
C SER A 431 -16.81 26.14 8.39
N PRO A 432 -16.29 24.99 8.87
CA PRO A 432 -17.12 23.86 9.30
C PRO A 432 -18.18 24.34 10.29
N ALA A 433 -19.43 23.87 10.14
CA ALA A 433 -20.57 24.36 10.92
C ALA A 433 -20.48 24.12 12.44
N HIS A 434 -19.49 23.37 12.92
CA HIS A 434 -19.27 23.13 14.35
C HIS A 434 -18.49 24.24 15.07
N MET A 435 -18.02 25.30 14.38
CA MET A 435 -17.36 26.43 15.05
C MET A 435 -17.95 27.79 14.72
N ASN A 436 -18.40 28.46 15.78
CA ASN A 436 -18.76 29.87 15.81
C ASN A 436 -17.44 30.68 15.90
N HIS A 437 -16.95 31.26 14.79
CA HIS A 437 -15.73 32.08 14.80
C HIS A 437 -16.01 33.55 14.54
N SER A 438 -15.72 34.36 15.55
CA SER A 438 -15.72 35.83 15.50
C SER A 438 -14.32 36.43 15.27
N HIS A 439 -13.29 35.63 14.98
CA HIS A 439 -11.93 36.10 14.64
C HIS A 439 -11.24 35.13 13.65
N ALA A 440 -10.18 35.59 12.98
CA ALA A 440 -9.46 34.92 11.88
C ALA A 440 -9.30 33.39 12.05
N CYS A 441 -9.65 32.62 11.01
CA CYS A 441 -9.54 31.15 10.97
C CYS A 441 -8.07 30.73 11.02
N VAL A 442 -7.60 30.25 12.17
CA VAL A 442 -6.26 29.67 12.34
C VAL A 442 -6.42 28.16 12.26
N GLY A 443 -6.25 27.61 11.05
CA GLY A 443 -6.44 26.19 10.77
C GLY A 443 -5.20 25.34 11.07
N TYR A 444 -5.40 24.05 11.33
CA TYR A 444 -4.35 23.10 11.69
C TYR A 444 -4.37 21.85 10.82
N TYR A 445 -3.22 21.50 10.24
CA TYR A 445 -3.03 20.26 9.49
C TYR A 445 -1.89 19.42 10.07
N PHE A 446 -1.82 18.15 9.66
CA PHE A 446 -0.70 17.27 9.99
C PHE A 446 0.31 17.23 8.87
N PHE A 447 1.59 17.43 9.18
CA PHE A 447 2.65 17.30 8.19
C PHE A 447 3.89 16.65 8.74
N VAL A 448 4.75 16.21 7.83
CA VAL A 448 6.09 15.72 8.13
C VAL A 448 7.11 16.66 7.54
N ASN A 449 7.84 17.34 8.43
CA ASN A 449 9.02 18.10 8.05
C ASN A 449 10.14 17.11 7.67
N MET A 450 10.55 17.13 6.41
CA MET A 450 11.60 16.25 5.89
C MET A 450 13.01 16.80 6.14
N ASN A 451 13.13 18.02 6.67
CA ASN A 451 14.37 18.69 7.04
C ASN A 451 14.60 18.70 8.56
N VAL A 452 14.50 17.52 9.20
CA VAL A 452 14.66 17.39 10.65
C VAL A 452 16.02 16.76 11.00
N THR A 453 16.61 17.28 12.08
CA THR A 453 17.82 16.73 12.70
C THR A 453 17.43 16.10 14.05
N GLY A 454 17.73 14.82 14.24
CA GLY A 454 17.45 14.06 15.45
C GLY A 454 18.25 14.55 16.67
N PRO A 455 17.92 14.02 17.88
CA PRO A 455 18.49 14.48 19.15
C PRO A 455 20.03 14.38 19.23
N ASN A 456 20.64 13.49 18.45
CA ASN A 456 22.10 13.31 18.37
C ASN A 456 22.77 14.09 17.21
N LYS A 457 22.09 15.09 16.62
CA LYS A 457 22.50 15.77 15.36
C LYS A 457 22.51 14.89 14.10
N GLU A 458 21.86 13.73 14.14
CA GLU A 458 21.66 12.84 12.98
C GLU A 458 20.61 13.45 12.04
N ARG A 459 20.89 13.54 10.73
CA ARG A 459 19.90 14.03 9.74
C ARG A 459 19.07 12.89 9.20
N ALA A 460 17.80 13.15 8.87
CA ALA A 460 16.99 12.20 8.11
C ALA A 460 17.66 11.92 6.74
N ASP A 461 17.81 10.64 6.40
CA ASP A 461 18.39 10.19 5.13
C ASP A 461 17.31 9.77 4.13
N PHE A 462 17.72 9.54 2.88
CA PHE A 462 16.86 9.00 1.82
C PHE A 462 16.07 7.77 2.30
N ALA A 463 14.78 7.74 1.97
CA ALA A 463 13.83 6.69 2.36
C ALA A 463 13.60 6.53 3.88
N SER A 464 14.02 7.50 4.70
CA SER A 464 13.54 7.62 6.08
C SER A 464 12.02 7.72 6.07
N THR A 465 11.37 7.07 7.04
CA THR A 465 9.91 7.00 7.09
C THR A 465 9.38 7.69 8.33
N ALA A 466 8.21 8.31 8.19
CA ALA A 466 7.37 8.78 9.28
C ALA A 466 6.03 8.03 9.23
N VAL A 467 5.62 7.44 10.34
CA VAL A 467 4.42 6.60 10.41
C VAL A 467 3.51 7.07 11.53
N MET A 468 2.26 7.36 11.20
CA MET A 468 1.19 7.71 12.13
C MET A 468 0.08 6.67 12.03
N LYS A 469 -0.43 6.23 13.19
CA LYS A 469 -1.57 5.32 13.29
C LYS A 469 -2.82 6.08 13.75
N THR A 470 -3.98 5.67 13.25
CA THR A 470 -5.28 6.15 13.74
C THR A 470 -5.70 5.41 15.00
N VAL A 471 -6.86 5.77 15.55
CA VAL A 471 -7.57 4.93 16.53
C VAL A 471 -7.94 3.56 15.93
N ILE A 472 -8.27 2.63 16.81
CA ILE A 472 -8.75 1.30 16.44
C ILE A 472 -10.26 1.36 16.19
N PHE A 473 -10.68 1.01 14.99
CA PHE A 473 -12.06 0.88 14.57
C PHE A 473 -12.52 -0.58 14.62
N ASN A 474 -13.81 -0.78 14.91
CA ASN A 474 -14.47 -2.08 14.74
C ASN A 474 -14.78 -2.36 13.25
N PRO A 475 -14.86 -3.64 12.81
CA PRO A 475 -15.11 -4.02 11.42
C PRO A 475 -16.43 -3.46 10.88
N PRO A 476 -16.48 -3.10 9.59
CA PRO A 476 -17.70 -2.60 8.95
C PRO A 476 -18.79 -3.69 8.83
N PRO A 477 -20.05 -3.31 8.55
CA PRO A 477 -21.14 -4.25 8.28
C PRO A 477 -20.81 -5.24 7.16
N LYS A 478 -21.25 -6.50 7.29
CA LYS A 478 -21.01 -7.57 6.28
C LYS A 478 -21.52 -7.20 4.88
N VAL A 479 -22.57 -6.38 4.80
CA VAL A 479 -23.13 -5.89 3.54
C VAL A 479 -22.14 -5.11 2.67
N HIS A 480 -21.10 -4.53 3.27
CA HIS A 480 -20.05 -3.81 2.55
C HIS A 480 -19.23 -4.74 1.63
N GLY A 481 -18.94 -5.96 2.10
CA GLY A 481 -18.14 -6.96 1.38
C GLY A 481 -18.96 -7.93 0.52
N ASP A 482 -20.29 -7.86 0.58
CA ASP A 482 -21.19 -8.73 -0.17
C ASP A 482 -21.52 -8.13 -1.55
N ILE A 483 -21.02 -8.77 -2.60
CA ILE A 483 -21.21 -8.36 -4.01
C ILE A 483 -22.71 -8.39 -4.40
N SER A 484 -23.54 -9.15 -3.69
CA SER A 484 -24.98 -9.23 -3.94
C SER A 484 -25.78 -8.11 -3.24
N SER A 485 -25.18 -7.41 -2.27
CA SER A 485 -25.84 -6.35 -1.52
C SER A 485 -25.85 -5.03 -2.28
N ARG A 486 -26.91 -4.23 -2.06
CA ARG A 486 -27.00 -2.85 -2.57
C ARG A 486 -25.98 -1.90 -1.93
N TYR A 487 -25.41 -2.29 -0.78
CA TYR A 487 -24.42 -1.53 -0.02
C TYR A 487 -22.97 -2.03 -0.25
N TYR A 488 -22.73 -2.81 -1.31
CA TYR A 488 -21.37 -3.17 -1.69
C TYR A 488 -20.50 -1.91 -1.89
N ASN A 489 -19.29 -1.89 -1.31
CA ASN A 489 -18.42 -0.71 -1.30
C ASN A 489 -19.04 0.54 -0.64
N CYS A 490 -19.96 0.40 0.31
CA CYS A 490 -20.49 1.56 1.05
C CYS A 490 -19.45 2.23 1.97
N CYS A 491 -18.54 1.46 2.55
CA CYS A 491 -17.55 1.95 3.50
C CYS A 491 -16.28 2.46 2.79
N MET A 492 -15.93 3.72 3.02
CA MET A 492 -14.75 4.37 2.45
C MET A 492 -14.12 5.37 3.43
N ILE A 493 -12.84 5.66 3.22
CA ILE A 493 -12.12 6.75 3.87
C ILE A 493 -11.89 7.91 2.90
N ARG A 494 -11.83 9.13 3.43
CA ARG A 494 -11.58 10.37 2.71
C ARG A 494 -10.59 11.21 3.51
N PHE A 495 -9.68 11.87 2.81
CA PHE A 495 -8.78 12.85 3.40
C PHE A 495 -8.20 13.76 2.33
N TYR A 496 -7.78 14.95 2.72
CA TYR A 496 -7.00 15.83 1.87
C TYR A 496 -5.51 15.59 2.13
N TYR A 497 -4.72 15.65 1.06
CA TYR A 497 -3.29 15.49 1.12
C TYR A 497 -2.59 16.48 0.20
N GLN A 498 -1.37 16.83 0.58
CA GLN A 498 -0.54 17.75 -0.18
C GLN A 498 0.91 17.23 -0.19
N GLN A 499 1.48 17.18 -1.38
CA GLN A 499 2.84 16.69 -1.63
C GLN A 499 3.53 17.66 -2.59
N ASN A 500 4.29 18.60 -2.02
CA ASN A 500 4.96 19.65 -2.77
C ASN A 500 6.48 19.57 -2.56
N GLY A 501 7.22 19.41 -3.66
CA GLY A 501 8.69 19.46 -3.61
C GLY A 501 9.41 18.89 -4.83
N ARG A 502 10.59 19.46 -5.14
CA ARG A 502 11.40 19.10 -6.31
C ARG A 502 11.89 17.65 -6.36
N ASN A 503 11.89 16.92 -5.24
CA ASN A 503 12.25 15.50 -5.16
C ASN A 503 11.26 14.79 -4.24
N TYR A 504 10.04 14.66 -4.73
CA TYR A 504 8.87 14.16 -4.00
C TYR A 504 9.14 12.85 -3.25
N GLY A 505 8.60 12.79 -2.03
CA GLY A 505 8.51 11.58 -1.24
C GLY A 505 7.38 10.66 -1.72
N SER A 506 7.10 9.62 -0.96
CA SER A 506 5.89 8.81 -1.14
C SER A 506 4.96 8.97 0.05
N LEU A 507 3.65 9.01 -0.18
CA LEU A 507 2.62 8.92 0.84
C LEU A 507 1.82 7.65 0.58
N SER A 508 1.63 6.82 1.60
CA SER A 508 0.83 5.60 1.50
C SER A 508 -0.09 5.44 2.71
N VAL A 509 -1.22 4.79 2.47
CA VAL A 509 -2.20 4.44 3.48
C VAL A 509 -2.36 2.93 3.49
N ASP A 510 -2.08 2.33 4.63
CA ASP A 510 -2.25 0.89 4.84
C ASP A 510 -3.31 0.67 5.92
N VAL A 511 -4.12 -0.37 5.79
CA VAL A 511 -5.01 -0.86 6.86
C VAL A 511 -4.36 -2.03 7.58
N VAL A 512 -4.50 -2.07 8.90
CA VAL A 512 -3.96 -3.12 9.75
C VAL A 512 -5.07 -3.79 10.53
N GLU A 513 -5.38 -5.03 10.18
CA GLU A 513 -6.35 -5.87 10.88
C GLU A 513 -5.68 -6.55 12.09
N LEU A 514 -6.24 -6.34 13.26
CA LEU A 514 -5.82 -6.93 14.52
C LEU A 514 -6.30 -8.37 14.58
N THR A 515 -5.36 -9.29 14.75
CA THR A 515 -5.70 -10.69 15.02
C THR A 515 -5.02 -11.17 16.30
N PRO A 516 -5.62 -12.14 17.03
CA PRO A 516 -4.98 -12.75 18.19
C PRO A 516 -3.63 -13.42 17.87
N ARG A 517 -3.34 -13.68 16.58
CA ARG A 517 -2.18 -14.44 16.12
C ARG A 517 -1.20 -13.63 15.24
N GLY A 518 -1.35 -12.29 15.20
CA GLY A 518 -0.50 -11.35 14.47
C GLY A 518 -1.26 -10.41 13.53
N ASN A 519 -0.82 -9.16 13.42
CA ASN A 519 -1.54 -8.15 12.63
C ASN A 519 -1.36 -8.39 11.12
N ILE A 520 -2.45 -8.32 10.35
CA ILE A 520 -2.46 -8.42 8.89
C ILE A 520 -2.46 -7.00 8.32
N THR A 521 -1.52 -6.67 7.44
CA THR A 521 -1.40 -5.33 6.86
C THR A 521 -1.70 -5.34 5.37
N THR A 522 -2.64 -4.52 4.92
CA THR A 522 -3.06 -4.39 3.51
C THR A 522 -2.84 -2.96 3.03
N SER A 523 -2.13 -2.76 1.93
CA SER A 523 -1.92 -1.43 1.34
C SER A 523 -3.20 -0.99 0.62
N LEU A 524 -3.77 0.15 0.99
CA LEU A 524 -4.99 0.69 0.39
C LEU A 524 -4.69 1.68 -0.73
N TRP A 525 -3.72 2.55 -0.52
CA TRP A 525 -3.44 3.66 -1.44
C TRP A 525 -1.97 4.10 -1.37
N PHE A 526 -1.47 4.61 -2.48
CA PHE A 526 -0.09 5.05 -2.64
C PHE A 526 0.03 6.20 -3.65
N SER A 527 0.78 7.24 -3.30
CA SER A 527 1.14 8.36 -4.19
C SER A 527 2.62 8.70 -4.11
N THR A 528 3.22 8.90 -5.29
CA THR A 528 4.61 9.33 -5.51
C THR A 528 4.69 10.50 -6.48
N LYS A 529 3.63 11.29 -6.68
CA LYS A 529 3.66 12.39 -7.64
C LYS A 529 3.84 13.72 -6.92
N ASP A 530 4.56 14.66 -7.56
CA ASP A 530 4.49 16.06 -7.17
C ASP A 530 3.11 16.58 -7.54
N LYS A 531 2.41 17.13 -6.56
CA LYS A 531 1.05 17.63 -6.68
C LYS A 531 1.02 19.17 -6.72
N GLY A 532 2.17 19.81 -6.56
CA GLY A 532 2.27 21.27 -6.50
C GLY A 532 1.72 21.82 -5.18
N GLU A 533 1.41 23.11 -5.15
CA GLU A 533 1.02 23.82 -3.92
C GLU A 533 -0.41 23.53 -3.46
N ASN A 534 -1.25 22.93 -4.32
CA ASN A 534 -2.68 22.71 -4.06
C ASN A 534 -2.93 21.47 -3.21
N TRP A 535 -4.03 21.49 -2.45
CA TRP A 535 -4.57 20.34 -1.73
C TRP A 535 -5.35 19.41 -2.68
N PHE A 536 -5.21 18.10 -2.49
CA PHE A 536 -5.91 17.08 -3.28
C PHE A 536 -6.68 16.15 -2.36
N ARG A 537 -7.90 15.77 -2.75
CA ARG A 537 -8.71 14.80 -2.01
C ARG A 537 -8.39 13.38 -2.46
N ALA A 538 -8.29 12.46 -1.51
CA ALA A 538 -8.26 11.02 -1.74
C ALA A 538 -9.54 10.39 -1.18
N GLY A 539 -10.19 9.52 -1.96
CA GLY A 539 -11.35 8.72 -1.53
C GLY A 539 -11.10 7.25 -1.83
N ILE A 540 -11.13 6.40 -0.80
CA ILE A 540 -10.69 5.00 -0.91
C ILE A 540 -11.73 4.07 -0.28
N PHE A 541 -12.30 3.15 -1.08
CA PHE A 541 -13.16 2.09 -0.57
C PHE A 541 -12.37 1.07 0.24
N LEU A 542 -12.95 0.66 1.37
CA LEU A 542 -12.36 -0.37 2.19
C LEU A 542 -12.51 -1.76 1.54
N PRO A 543 -11.54 -2.66 1.74
CA PRO A 543 -11.71 -4.07 1.42
C PRO A 543 -12.63 -4.72 2.47
N ASN A 544 -13.02 -5.97 2.21
CA ASN A 544 -13.84 -6.74 3.16
C ASN A 544 -13.05 -7.06 4.45
N ILE A 545 -13.17 -6.18 5.45
CA ILE A 545 -12.51 -6.29 6.74
C ILE A 545 -13.44 -6.94 7.75
N THR A 546 -12.97 -7.99 8.40
CA THR A 546 -13.79 -8.80 9.33
C THR A 546 -13.39 -8.63 10.79
N ARG A 547 -12.28 -7.93 11.06
CA ARG A 547 -11.68 -7.78 12.39
C ARG A 547 -11.49 -6.31 12.74
N ARG A 548 -11.15 -6.03 14.01
CA ARG A 548 -10.80 -4.66 14.43
C ARG A 548 -9.57 -4.20 13.66
N TYR A 549 -9.53 -2.95 13.25
CA TYR A 549 -8.46 -2.44 12.40
C TYR A 549 -8.11 -1.00 12.71
N TYR A 550 -6.94 -0.56 12.26
CA TYR A 550 -6.55 0.85 12.27
C TYR A 550 -5.79 1.18 10.98
N PHE A 551 -5.73 2.46 10.62
CA PHE A 551 -4.97 2.91 9.45
C PHE A 551 -3.57 3.36 9.83
N LEU A 552 -2.63 3.16 8.92
CA LEU A 552 -1.26 3.65 8.97
C LEU A 552 -1.02 4.62 7.82
N PHE A 553 -0.83 5.89 8.15
CA PHE A 553 -0.33 6.91 7.24
C PHE A 553 1.20 6.87 7.26
N LYS A 554 1.79 6.46 6.13
CA LYS A 554 3.24 6.32 5.97
C LYS A 554 3.73 7.30 4.94
N THR A 555 4.65 8.16 5.32
CA THR A 555 5.40 8.96 4.36
C THR A 555 6.86 8.55 4.33
N ARG A 556 7.46 8.56 3.14
CA ARG A 556 8.88 8.27 2.92
C ARG A 556 9.56 9.45 2.26
N MET A 557 10.68 9.85 2.83
CA MET A 557 11.50 10.95 2.32
C MET A 557 12.09 10.62 0.94
N GLY A 558 11.99 11.57 0.00
CA GLY A 558 12.58 11.48 -1.33
C GLY A 558 14.10 11.72 -1.34
N MET A 559 14.69 11.86 -2.53
CA MET A 559 16.15 12.04 -2.70
C MET A 559 16.70 13.33 -2.09
N ARG A 560 15.86 14.32 -1.80
CA ARG A 560 16.25 15.56 -1.12
C ARG A 560 15.27 15.89 0.00
N ILE A 561 15.76 16.70 0.95
CA ILE A 561 15.04 17.20 2.12
C ILE A 561 13.84 18.11 1.79
N TYR A 562 13.69 18.55 0.53
CA TYR A 562 12.60 19.43 0.10
C TYR A 562 11.44 18.61 -0.47
N SER A 563 10.71 17.89 0.41
CA SER A 563 9.64 16.96 0.01
C SER A 563 8.59 16.72 1.09
N ASP A 564 8.17 17.78 1.78
CA ASP A 564 7.17 17.67 2.84
C ASP A 564 5.86 17.08 2.32
N SER A 565 5.21 16.33 3.20
CA SER A 565 3.90 15.73 2.93
C SER A 565 2.97 16.11 4.07
N ALA A 566 1.79 16.59 3.71
CA ALA A 566 0.74 16.98 4.64
C ALA A 566 -0.55 16.22 4.37
N ILE A 567 -1.33 16.02 5.43
CA ILE A 567 -2.70 15.50 5.39
C ILE A 567 -3.61 16.39 6.24
N ASP A 568 -4.87 16.45 5.84
CA ASP A 568 -5.90 17.23 6.52
C ASP A 568 -7.29 16.62 6.30
N ASP A 569 -8.28 17.02 7.10
CA ASP A 569 -9.71 16.67 6.93
C ASP A 569 -9.98 15.17 6.72
N PHE A 570 -9.61 14.34 7.70
CA PHE A 570 -9.86 12.90 7.65
C PHE A 570 -11.31 12.58 8.04
N SER A 571 -12.02 11.88 7.15
CA SER A 571 -13.39 11.42 7.40
C SER A 571 -13.63 10.00 6.88
N MET A 572 -14.53 9.26 7.53
CA MET A 572 -15.00 7.95 7.09
C MET A 572 -16.48 8.02 6.69
N ALA A 573 -16.92 7.15 5.81
CA ALA A 573 -18.33 7.06 5.45
C ALA A 573 -19.18 6.60 6.66
N PRO A 574 -20.33 7.22 6.95
CA PRO A 574 -21.23 6.80 8.03
C PRO A 574 -21.65 5.32 7.92
N GLU A 575 -21.72 4.80 6.69
CA GLU A 575 -22.06 3.42 6.37
C GLU A 575 -21.02 2.42 6.90
N CYS A 576 -19.78 2.85 7.17
CA CYS A 576 -18.77 2.05 7.86
C CYS A 576 -19.20 1.64 9.28
N PHE A 577 -20.14 2.36 9.87
CA PHE A 577 -20.60 2.19 11.25
C PHE A 577 -22.05 1.68 11.32
N GLY A 578 -22.65 1.33 10.18
CA GLY A 578 -24.04 0.89 10.09
C GLY A 578 -25.07 2.02 9.99
N PHE A 579 -24.64 3.28 9.87
CA PHE A 579 -25.55 4.40 9.60
C PHE A 579 -25.97 4.42 8.12
N ASN A 580 -27.16 4.96 7.83
CA ASN A 580 -27.74 5.05 6.47
C ASN A 580 -27.97 3.70 5.77
N ILE A 581 -27.88 2.57 6.49
CA ILE A 581 -28.19 1.22 6.00
C ILE A 581 -29.57 0.80 6.53
N ASN A 582 -30.38 0.16 5.67
CA ASN A 582 -31.70 -0.33 6.07
C ASN A 582 -31.58 -1.41 7.16
N ALA A 583 -32.40 -1.31 8.22
CA ALA A 583 -32.40 -2.24 9.35
C ALA A 583 -32.59 -3.70 8.95
N THR A 584 -33.35 -3.98 7.87
CA THR A 584 -33.56 -5.35 7.38
C THR A 584 -32.31 -6.00 6.80
N GLU A 585 -31.38 -5.20 6.26
CA GLU A 585 -30.11 -5.68 5.68
C GLU A 585 -28.94 -5.57 6.65
N LEU A 586 -29.01 -4.63 7.60
CA LEU A 586 -28.04 -4.48 8.69
C LEU A 586 -28.06 -5.69 9.64
N GLY A 587 -29.22 -6.32 9.81
CA GLY A 587 -29.39 -7.50 10.65
C GLY A 587 -29.13 -7.20 12.13
N ASP A 588 -28.29 -8.00 12.77
CA ASP A 588 -27.88 -7.91 14.17
C ASP A 588 -26.59 -7.09 14.39
N TYR A 589 -26.11 -6.36 13.36
CA TYR A 589 -24.87 -5.60 13.45
C TYR A 589 -24.99 -4.42 14.42
N ASN A 590 -24.10 -4.41 15.43
CA ASN A 590 -23.91 -3.28 16.33
C ASN A 590 -22.43 -2.90 16.40
N TYR A 591 -22.10 -1.67 16.00
CA TYR A 591 -20.71 -1.18 16.03
C TYR A 591 -20.14 -1.10 17.45
N TYR A 592 -20.97 -0.77 18.46
CA TYR A 592 -20.54 -0.57 19.84
C TYR A 592 -20.60 -1.85 20.69
N ASP A 593 -21.25 -2.91 20.21
CA ASP A 593 -21.29 -4.22 20.88
C ASP A 593 -20.73 -5.33 19.96
N PRO A 594 -19.39 -5.41 19.87
CA PRO A 594 -18.70 -6.27 18.94
C PRO A 594 -18.70 -7.76 19.33
N ILE A 595 -19.61 -8.58 18.79
CA ILE A 595 -19.52 -10.05 18.89
C ILE A 595 -18.48 -10.56 17.88
N PHE A 596 -17.19 -10.59 18.25
CA PHE A 596 -16.08 -10.82 17.28
C PHE A 596 -15.13 -11.98 17.54
N ASP A 597 -15.30 -12.76 18.61
CA ASP A 597 -14.54 -14.00 18.73
C ASP A 597 -15.31 -15.14 18.06
N GLU A 598 -14.67 -15.82 17.09
CA GLU A 598 -14.95 -17.24 16.83
C GLU A 598 -14.94 -17.90 18.20
N LYS A 599 -16.11 -18.31 18.71
CA LYS A 599 -16.32 -18.81 20.08
C LYS A 599 -15.05 -19.48 20.65
N THR A 600 -14.24 -18.71 21.39
CA THR A 600 -12.98 -19.19 21.99
C THR A 600 -13.23 -19.83 23.35
N THR A 601 -14.49 -19.90 23.77
CA THR A 601 -14.87 -20.68 24.94
C THR A 601 -14.78 -22.16 24.58
N PRO A 602 -13.93 -22.96 25.24
CA PRO A 602 -13.93 -24.41 25.08
C PRO A 602 -15.34 -24.94 25.34
N HIS A 603 -15.69 -26.04 24.66
CA HIS A 603 -16.92 -26.75 24.94
C HIS A 603 -17.02 -27.04 26.45
N PRO A 604 -18.20 -26.89 27.11
CA PRO A 604 -18.33 -26.97 28.57
C PRO A 604 -17.67 -28.21 29.19
N ASP A 605 -17.80 -29.36 28.52
CA ASP A 605 -17.21 -30.63 28.97
C ASP A 605 -15.68 -30.73 28.82
N PHE A 606 -15.07 -29.86 28.02
CA PHE A 606 -13.63 -29.79 27.80
C PHE A 606 -12.92 -28.73 28.67
N VAL A 607 -13.65 -27.91 29.45
CA VAL A 607 -13.03 -26.86 30.29
C VAL A 607 -11.97 -27.46 31.24
N ASP A 608 -12.34 -28.51 31.97
CA ASP A 608 -11.47 -29.19 32.95
C ASP A 608 -10.71 -30.39 32.36
N ALA A 609 -10.79 -30.63 31.05
CA ALA A 609 -10.11 -31.75 30.40
C ALA A 609 -8.61 -31.47 30.26
N THR A 610 -7.78 -32.47 30.58
CA THR A 610 -6.32 -32.36 30.44
C THR A 610 -5.91 -32.18 28.98
N MET A 611 -4.95 -31.30 28.73
CA MET A 611 -4.40 -31.01 27.40
C MET A 611 -2.90 -30.84 27.51
N TYR A 612 -2.15 -31.45 26.60
CA TYR A 612 -0.70 -31.33 26.54
C TYR A 612 -0.31 -30.41 25.39
N ARG A 613 0.48 -29.38 25.67
CA ARG A 613 1.01 -28.44 24.68
C ARG A 613 2.53 -28.45 24.71
N PHE A 614 3.12 -28.77 23.57
CA PHE A 614 4.56 -28.78 23.36
C PHE A 614 4.95 -27.65 22.41
N SER A 615 6.00 -26.93 22.76
CA SER A 615 6.58 -25.81 22.03
C SER A 615 8.06 -26.06 21.72
N THR A 616 8.76 -25.10 21.12
CA THR A 616 10.20 -25.21 20.88
C THR A 616 11.06 -24.99 22.13
N CYS A 617 10.47 -24.96 23.34
CA CYS A 617 11.19 -24.72 24.60
C CYS A 617 12.02 -23.42 24.57
N ASN A 618 11.48 -22.35 23.95
CA ASN A 618 12.17 -21.09 23.68
C ASN A 618 13.46 -21.19 22.82
N ALA A 619 13.74 -22.34 22.22
CA ALA A 619 14.82 -22.45 21.23
C ALA A 619 14.44 -21.72 19.94
N THR A 620 15.41 -20.97 19.42
CA THR A 620 15.30 -20.24 18.14
C THR A 620 16.53 -20.48 17.27
N GLY A 621 16.34 -20.53 15.95
CA GLY A 621 17.40 -20.68 14.97
C GLY A 621 17.48 -22.09 14.36
N ARG A 622 18.71 -22.51 14.06
CA ARG A 622 18.98 -23.68 13.19
C ARG A 622 18.92 -25.03 13.90
N PHE A 623 19.11 -25.04 15.22
CA PHE A 623 19.26 -26.26 16.02
C PHE A 623 18.08 -26.41 16.96
N GLY A 624 17.64 -27.65 17.19
CA GLY A 624 16.60 -27.98 18.15
C GLY A 624 16.96 -27.61 19.60
N PRO A 625 15.98 -27.65 20.52
CA PRO A 625 16.18 -27.33 21.93
C PRO A 625 17.13 -28.31 22.64
N GLN A 626 17.66 -27.88 23.78
CA GLN A 626 18.38 -28.73 24.73
C GLN A 626 17.49 -29.13 25.93
N GLN A 627 17.92 -30.13 26.71
CA GLN A 627 17.13 -30.67 27.82
C GLN A 627 16.80 -29.60 28.88
N ASP A 628 17.80 -28.81 29.26
CA ASP A 628 17.69 -27.70 30.22
C ASP A 628 16.64 -26.67 29.81
N GLN A 629 16.53 -26.37 28.51
CA GLN A 629 15.55 -25.44 27.97
C GLN A 629 14.12 -25.98 28.10
N CYS A 630 13.92 -27.28 27.90
CA CYS A 630 12.61 -27.91 28.03
C CYS A 630 12.22 -28.15 29.49
N ASP A 631 13.17 -28.49 30.37
CA ASP A 631 12.92 -28.61 31.81
C ASP A 631 12.44 -27.28 32.41
N ALA A 632 12.96 -26.16 31.92
CA ALA A 632 12.51 -24.82 32.32
C ALA A 632 11.15 -24.43 31.72
N SER A 633 10.77 -25.00 30.58
CA SER A 633 9.54 -24.66 29.84
C SER A 633 8.34 -25.51 30.25
N TYR A 634 8.55 -26.73 30.76
CA TYR A 634 7.49 -27.67 31.11
C TYR A 634 7.51 -28.01 32.60
N THR A 635 6.98 -27.12 33.43
CA THR A 635 6.84 -27.36 34.89
C THR A 635 5.60 -28.19 35.24
N ASP A 636 4.58 -28.17 34.37
CA ASP A 636 3.22 -28.65 34.69
C ASP A 636 2.86 -29.98 34.02
N ILE A 637 3.80 -30.61 33.28
CA ILE A 637 3.57 -31.89 32.58
C ILE A 637 4.04 -33.05 33.46
N ASP A 638 3.08 -33.81 33.99
CA ASP A 638 3.34 -35.00 34.79
C ASP A 638 4.05 -36.08 33.93
N GLY A 639 5.25 -36.51 34.35
CA GLY A 639 6.11 -37.45 33.61
C GLY A 639 7.31 -36.82 32.86
N GLY A 640 7.38 -35.49 32.72
CA GLY A 640 8.50 -34.78 32.09
C GLY A 640 8.67 -35.02 30.59
N VAL A 641 9.46 -34.18 29.91
CA VAL A 641 9.76 -34.29 28.47
C VAL A 641 11.24 -34.53 28.27
N LEU A 642 11.61 -35.63 27.61
CA LEU A 642 13.01 -35.95 27.33
C LEU A 642 13.42 -35.41 25.96
N VAL A 643 14.56 -34.73 25.88
CA VAL A 643 15.16 -34.21 24.65
C VAL A 643 16.34 -35.09 24.24
N LEU A 644 16.25 -35.67 23.05
CA LEU A 644 17.30 -36.52 22.51
C LEU A 644 18.53 -35.69 22.09
N ASN A 645 19.73 -36.21 22.38
CA ASN A 645 21.01 -35.62 21.97
C ASN A 645 21.83 -36.56 21.07
N THR A 646 21.23 -37.66 20.60
CA THR A 646 21.88 -38.62 19.70
C THR A 646 22.04 -38.02 18.29
N PRO A 647 23.13 -38.36 17.56
CA PRO A 647 23.32 -37.91 16.18
C PRO A 647 22.12 -38.28 15.30
N GLY A 648 21.60 -37.31 14.55
CA GLY A 648 20.40 -37.50 13.71
C GLY A 648 19.05 -37.31 14.42
N MET A 649 19.02 -37.21 15.75
CA MET A 649 17.79 -36.96 16.55
C MET A 649 17.95 -35.81 17.54
N ARG A 650 19.00 -34.99 17.38
CA ARG A 650 19.32 -33.91 18.32
C ARG A 650 18.19 -32.86 18.37
N GLY A 651 17.64 -32.62 19.56
CA GLY A 651 16.56 -31.66 19.78
C GLY A 651 15.16 -32.20 19.54
N VAL A 652 15.01 -33.52 19.33
CA VAL A 652 13.70 -34.19 19.31
C VAL A 652 13.21 -34.38 20.74
N GLN A 653 11.97 -33.95 21.00
CA GLN A 653 11.28 -34.11 22.27
C GLN A 653 10.53 -35.45 22.31
N VAL A 654 10.54 -36.12 23.46
CA VAL A 654 9.90 -37.42 23.69
C VAL A 654 8.93 -37.27 24.84
N TRP A 655 7.69 -37.66 24.59
CA TRP A 655 6.61 -37.69 25.58
C TRP A 655 6.08 -39.10 25.74
N GLU A 656 5.88 -39.52 26.99
CA GLU A 656 5.32 -40.83 27.33
C GLU A 656 3.82 -40.72 27.59
N VAL A 657 3.04 -41.58 26.95
CA VAL A 657 1.57 -41.54 27.01
C VAL A 657 1.09 -41.98 28.40
N PRO A 658 0.38 -41.13 29.16
CA PRO A 658 0.04 -41.41 30.55
C PRO A 658 -1.12 -42.41 30.69
N ASN A 659 -2.09 -42.36 29.78
CA ASN A 659 -3.30 -43.18 29.81
C ASN A 659 -3.58 -43.75 28.42
N GLU A 660 -4.20 -44.92 28.35
CA GLU A 660 -4.61 -45.51 27.08
C GLU A 660 -5.89 -44.83 26.55
N GLY A 661 -5.93 -44.54 25.25
CA GLY A 661 -7.11 -43.99 24.63
C GLY A 661 -6.88 -43.34 23.25
N LEU A 662 -7.91 -42.63 22.79
CA LEU A 662 -7.86 -41.85 21.55
C LEU A 662 -7.38 -40.43 21.83
N TYR A 663 -6.44 -39.98 21.03
CA TYR A 663 -5.81 -38.68 21.14
C TYR A 663 -5.90 -37.92 19.81
N THR A 664 -6.44 -36.70 19.87
CA THR A 664 -6.27 -35.73 18.78
C THR A 664 -4.88 -35.13 18.89
N ILE A 665 -4.10 -35.25 17.83
CA ILE A 665 -2.79 -34.60 17.72
C ILE A 665 -2.89 -33.53 16.63
N ILE A 666 -2.56 -32.30 17.00
CA ILE A 666 -2.47 -31.14 16.10
C ILE A 666 -1.01 -30.67 16.09
N ALA A 667 -0.31 -30.83 14.97
CA ALA A 667 1.02 -30.24 14.79
C ALA A 667 0.95 -29.05 13.86
N THR A 668 1.58 -27.96 14.27
CA THR A 668 1.69 -26.75 13.47
C THR A 668 3.14 -26.54 13.05
N GLY A 669 3.37 -26.32 11.76
CA GLY A 669 4.68 -25.95 11.24
C GLY A 669 5.01 -24.51 11.57
N ALA A 670 6.30 -24.18 11.62
CA ALA A 670 6.77 -22.84 11.92
C ALA A 670 6.66 -21.91 10.70
N SER A 671 6.50 -20.62 10.98
CA SER A 671 6.50 -19.58 9.95
C SER A 671 7.88 -19.33 9.33
N GLY A 672 7.88 -18.82 8.09
CA GLY A 672 9.08 -18.33 7.43
C GLY A 672 9.55 -16.99 8.01
N GLY A 673 10.85 -16.72 7.86
CA GLY A 673 11.46 -15.45 8.22
C GLY A 673 11.06 -14.33 7.26
N LEU A 674 10.91 -13.13 7.80
CA LEU A 674 10.53 -11.93 7.05
C LEU A 674 11.65 -11.42 6.16
N GLY A 675 11.28 -10.68 5.10
CA GLY A 675 12.21 -10.05 4.17
C GLY A 675 12.91 -8.81 4.75
N SER A 676 13.71 -8.12 3.94
CA SER A 676 14.60 -7.02 4.35
C SER A 676 13.91 -5.78 4.96
N MET A 677 12.59 -5.66 4.82
CA MET A 677 11.77 -4.59 5.40
C MET A 677 10.93 -5.04 6.60
N TRP A 678 11.05 -6.31 7.02
CA TRP A 678 10.18 -6.95 8.01
C TRP A 678 8.70 -6.85 7.65
N ALA A 679 8.41 -6.92 6.35
CA ALA A 679 7.07 -6.85 5.81
C ALA A 679 6.73 -8.17 5.09
N GLY A 680 5.48 -8.58 5.22
CA GLY A 680 4.93 -9.79 4.60
C GLY A 680 4.57 -10.90 5.59
N VAL A 681 3.91 -11.93 5.08
CA VAL A 681 3.47 -13.09 5.86
C VAL A 681 3.89 -14.39 5.19
N SER A 682 4.35 -15.34 6.00
CA SER A 682 4.65 -16.70 5.58
C SER A 682 4.24 -17.71 6.64
N HIS A 683 3.06 -18.28 6.44
CA HIS A 683 2.40 -19.16 7.37
C HIS A 683 2.89 -20.61 7.27
N GLY A 684 3.02 -21.25 8.44
CA GLY A 684 3.09 -22.70 8.54
C GLY A 684 1.73 -23.34 8.30
N SER A 685 1.66 -24.67 8.38
CA SER A 685 0.41 -25.43 8.23
C SER A 685 0.08 -26.16 9.53
N SER A 686 -1.21 -26.40 9.75
CA SER A 686 -1.74 -27.14 10.88
C SER A 686 -2.25 -28.49 10.38
N ALA A 687 -1.54 -29.56 10.73
CA ALA A 687 -1.94 -30.93 10.46
C ALA A 687 -2.61 -31.53 11.70
N ARG A 688 -3.81 -32.07 11.54
CA ARG A 688 -4.59 -32.74 12.60
C ARG A 688 -4.78 -34.21 12.22
N GLY A 689 -4.66 -35.08 13.21
CA GLY A 689 -5.09 -36.48 13.10
C GLY A 689 -5.60 -37.02 14.44
N LEU A 690 -6.37 -38.10 14.38
CA LEU A 690 -6.89 -38.83 15.54
C LEU A 690 -6.24 -40.21 15.58
N PHE A 691 -5.53 -40.52 16.67
CA PHE A 691 -4.75 -41.74 16.83
C PHE A 691 -5.09 -42.44 18.14
N GLU A 692 -5.04 -43.77 18.11
CA GLU A 692 -5.10 -44.60 19.31
C GLU A 692 -3.67 -44.80 19.84
N LEU A 693 -3.45 -44.43 21.10
CA LEU A 693 -2.16 -44.51 21.79
C LEU A 693 -2.29 -45.34 23.06
N HIS A 694 -1.30 -46.18 23.33
CA HIS A 694 -1.27 -47.04 24.50
C HIS A 694 -0.48 -46.40 25.65
N ARG A 695 -0.84 -46.74 26.89
CA ARG A 695 -0.11 -46.29 28.07
C ARG A 695 1.36 -46.74 28.02
N GLY A 696 2.28 -45.82 28.28
CA GLY A 696 3.72 -46.08 28.22
C GLY A 696 4.30 -46.05 26.80
N GLU A 697 3.48 -45.84 25.77
CA GLU A 697 3.97 -45.62 24.41
C GLU A 697 4.68 -44.26 24.31
N LYS A 698 5.79 -44.19 23.57
CA LYS A 698 6.60 -42.98 23.44
C LYS A 698 6.34 -42.27 22.12
N VAL A 699 5.88 -41.03 22.20
CA VAL A 699 5.65 -40.15 21.06
C VAL A 699 6.85 -39.22 20.88
N TYR A 700 7.41 -39.20 19.67
CA TYR A 700 8.58 -38.40 19.33
C TYR A 700 8.14 -37.19 18.50
N MET A 701 8.64 -36.01 18.86
CA MET A 701 8.23 -34.72 18.31
C MET A 701 9.46 -33.88 17.96
N MET A 702 9.63 -33.58 16.67
CA MET A 702 10.55 -32.54 16.21
C MET A 702 9.72 -31.28 15.94
N ILE A 703 9.88 -30.24 16.75
CA ILE A 703 9.06 -29.02 16.64
C ILE A 703 9.81 -27.96 15.83
N GLY A 704 9.20 -27.53 14.73
CA GLY A 704 9.80 -26.56 13.82
C GLY A 704 10.01 -25.21 14.49
N GLN A 705 11.13 -24.55 14.19
CA GLN A 705 11.41 -23.19 14.65
C GLN A 705 11.19 -22.19 13.52
N GLN A 706 10.84 -20.95 13.89
CA GLN A 706 10.66 -19.87 12.92
C GLN A 706 11.97 -19.58 12.17
N GLY A 707 11.87 -19.34 10.86
CA GLY A 707 13.01 -18.88 10.07
C GLY A 707 13.49 -17.50 10.54
N MET A 708 14.80 -17.27 10.60
CA MET A 708 15.31 -15.96 11.03
C MET A 708 14.97 -14.89 10.00
N ASN A 709 14.51 -13.74 10.49
CA ASN A 709 14.22 -12.58 9.66
C ASN A 709 15.49 -12.06 8.99
N ALA A 710 15.34 -11.55 7.77
CA ALA A 710 16.41 -10.78 7.13
C ALA A 710 16.70 -9.50 7.92
N CYS A 711 17.95 -9.04 7.83
CA CYS A 711 18.37 -7.79 8.44
C CYS A 711 17.58 -6.62 7.87
N LYS A 712 17.18 -5.69 8.75
CA LYS A 712 16.45 -4.49 8.34
C LYS A 712 17.39 -3.58 7.57
N LYS A 713 17.12 -3.36 6.29
CA LYS A 713 17.95 -2.49 5.45
C LYS A 713 17.34 -1.11 5.33
N THR A 714 17.83 -0.22 6.17
CA THR A 714 17.68 1.22 5.97
C THR A 714 19.08 1.79 5.85
N LEU A 715 19.29 2.72 4.91
CA LEU A 715 20.61 3.34 4.64
C LEU A 715 21.23 4.04 5.87
N SER A 716 20.49 4.17 6.98
CA SER A 716 20.92 4.76 8.27
C SER A 716 21.00 3.77 9.44
N ALA A 717 20.83 2.46 9.22
CA ALA A 717 20.95 1.48 10.30
C ALA A 717 22.42 1.12 10.55
N GLN A 718 23.09 1.80 11.50
CA GLN A 718 24.34 1.29 12.08
C GLN A 718 24.15 0.70 13.49
N GLU A 719 24.82 -0.45 13.65
CA GLU A 719 25.48 -1.03 14.84
C GLU A 719 24.67 -1.51 16.07
N SER A 720 23.35 -1.71 15.97
CA SER A 720 22.58 -2.33 17.09
C SER A 720 21.92 -3.67 16.77
N GLN A 721 22.16 -4.26 15.59
CA GLN A 721 21.71 -5.62 15.27
C GLN A 721 22.92 -6.51 14.95
N GLU A 722 22.90 -7.77 15.40
CA GLU A 722 23.89 -8.82 15.11
C GLU A 722 24.22 -8.95 13.60
N CYS A 723 23.33 -8.44 12.76
CA CYS A 723 23.44 -8.26 11.32
C CYS A 723 24.61 -7.42 10.78
N SER A 724 25.20 -6.50 11.55
CA SER A 724 26.18 -5.53 11.01
C SER A 724 27.65 -5.93 11.20
N ARG A 725 27.96 -7.07 11.82
CA ARG A 725 29.35 -7.46 12.08
C ARG A 725 29.93 -8.31 10.95
N ARG A 726 30.43 -7.65 9.91
CA ARG A 726 31.69 -8.09 9.27
C ARG A 726 32.67 -6.93 9.21
N ALA A 727 33.71 -7.06 10.03
CA ALA A 727 34.95 -6.33 9.92
C ALA A 727 35.67 -6.76 8.62
N ASN A 728 36.38 -5.80 8.04
CA ASN A 728 37.22 -5.88 6.85
C ASN A 728 36.47 -5.65 5.54
N GLU A 729 36.29 -4.37 5.17
CA GLU A 729 36.45 -3.99 3.76
C GLU A 729 36.76 -2.49 3.63
N THR A 730 37.63 -2.22 2.67
CA THR A 730 38.21 -0.93 2.29
C THR A 730 37.17 0.17 2.11
N THR A 731 37.43 1.35 2.68
CA THR A 731 36.66 2.59 2.43
C THR A 731 36.64 2.93 0.94
N GLN A 732 35.59 2.51 0.23
CA GLN A 732 35.30 2.99 -1.11
C GLN A 732 34.79 4.44 -0.99
N VAL A 733 35.57 5.39 -1.49
CA VAL A 733 35.20 6.80 -1.50
C VAL A 733 34.26 7.03 -2.69
N PHE A 734 32.97 7.22 -2.40
CA PHE A 734 31.98 7.60 -3.41
C PHE A 734 31.94 9.13 -3.59
N THR A 735 31.80 9.59 -4.82
CA THR A 735 31.85 11.02 -5.18
C THR A 735 30.54 11.76 -4.90
N SER A 736 29.41 11.06 -4.69
CA SER A 736 28.11 11.61 -4.31
C SER A 736 27.18 10.53 -3.73
N LYS A 737 26.15 10.90 -2.96
CA LYS A 737 25.13 9.94 -2.45
C LYS A 737 24.39 9.19 -3.57
N THR A 738 24.19 9.81 -4.74
CA THR A 738 23.59 9.14 -5.90
C THR A 738 24.53 8.10 -6.52
N HIS A 739 25.84 8.40 -6.54
CA HIS A 739 26.86 7.46 -6.97
C HIS A 739 27.03 6.30 -5.99
N GLU A 740 26.88 6.58 -4.69
CA GLU A 740 26.80 5.58 -3.63
C GLU A 740 25.58 4.67 -3.85
N ILE A 741 24.35 5.19 -3.91
CA ILE A 741 23.13 4.39 -4.11
C ILE A 741 23.17 3.57 -5.42
N ARG A 742 23.73 4.15 -6.50
CA ARG A 742 23.85 3.45 -7.80
C ARG A 742 24.85 2.29 -7.75
N ASN A 743 25.84 2.35 -6.86
CA ASN A 743 26.90 1.36 -6.76
C ASN A 743 26.79 0.46 -5.51
N THR A 744 25.91 0.79 -4.56
CA THR A 744 25.60 -0.05 -3.40
C THR A 744 24.94 -1.33 -3.88
N HIS A 745 25.68 -2.44 -3.77
CA HIS A 745 25.12 -3.77 -4.00
C HIS A 745 24.50 -4.28 -2.70
N VAL A 746 23.21 -4.62 -2.79
CA VAL A 746 22.44 -5.14 -1.67
C VAL A 746 22.87 -6.59 -1.42
N ASN A 747 23.88 -6.77 -0.57
CA ASN A 747 24.55 -8.06 -0.35
C ASN A 747 23.98 -8.85 0.83
N ASP A 748 22.74 -8.63 1.26
CA ASP A 748 22.16 -9.30 2.45
C ASP A 748 20.86 -10.01 2.08
N GLY A 749 20.60 -11.17 2.68
CA GLY A 749 19.63 -12.12 2.12
C GLY A 749 18.15 -11.83 2.30
N GLY A 750 17.33 -12.69 1.70
CA GLY A 750 15.94 -12.91 2.10
C GLY A 750 15.87 -13.70 3.42
N GLY A 751 14.69 -13.76 4.03
CA GLY A 751 14.44 -14.50 5.27
C GLY A 751 14.68 -16.00 5.13
N GLY A 752 15.03 -16.66 6.23
CA GLY A 752 15.14 -18.12 6.28
C GLY A 752 13.78 -18.79 6.20
N GLY A 753 13.71 -20.03 5.69
CA GLY A 753 12.50 -20.85 5.74
C GLY A 753 12.19 -21.33 7.15
N GLY A 754 10.91 -21.48 7.47
CA GLY A 754 10.42 -22.05 8.71
C GLY A 754 10.59 -23.57 8.76
N GLY A 755 10.83 -24.10 9.95
CA GLY A 755 10.89 -25.52 10.21
C GLY A 755 9.54 -26.23 10.11
N ALA A 756 9.54 -27.50 9.69
CA ALA A 756 8.37 -28.37 9.84
C ALA A 756 8.32 -28.98 11.23
N THR A 757 7.10 -29.31 11.65
CA THR A 757 6.84 -30.04 12.89
C THR A 757 6.48 -31.48 12.57
N TYR A 758 7.31 -32.42 13.00
CA TYR A 758 7.15 -33.86 12.76
C TYR A 758 6.72 -34.56 14.05
N VAL A 759 5.66 -35.36 13.97
CA VAL A 759 5.23 -36.26 15.05
C VAL A 759 5.27 -37.69 14.53
N PHE A 760 5.99 -38.56 15.24
CA PHE A 760 6.26 -39.93 14.81
C PHE A 760 6.44 -40.88 15.99
N LEU A 761 6.34 -42.17 15.70
CA LEU A 761 6.63 -43.28 16.62
C LEU A 761 7.91 -43.99 16.19
N MET A 762 8.46 -44.84 17.04
CA MET A 762 9.62 -45.67 16.70
C MET A 762 9.18 -47.14 16.62
N ASP A 763 9.57 -47.82 15.54
CA ASP A 763 9.39 -49.27 15.42
C ASP A 763 10.35 -50.05 16.33
N ARG A 764 10.16 -51.37 16.43
CA ARG A 764 11.01 -52.30 17.19
C ARG A 764 12.47 -52.29 16.69
N GLU A 765 12.67 -52.02 15.40
CA GLU A 765 13.98 -51.88 14.75
C GLU A 765 14.57 -50.46 14.89
N GLY A 766 13.92 -49.57 15.65
CA GLY A 766 14.35 -48.20 15.86
C GLY A 766 14.16 -47.29 14.63
N GLN A 767 13.25 -47.63 13.72
CA GLN A 767 12.93 -46.81 12.55
C GLN A 767 11.76 -45.86 12.84
N PRO A 768 11.82 -44.59 12.40
CA PRO A 768 10.74 -43.63 12.63
C PRO A 768 9.54 -43.89 11.71
N ILE A 769 8.35 -43.99 12.30
CA ILE A 769 7.05 -44.15 11.64
C ILE A 769 6.26 -42.83 11.75
N PRO A 770 6.04 -42.10 10.64
CA PRO A 770 5.38 -40.79 10.68
C PRO A 770 3.89 -40.91 11.03
N LEU A 771 3.43 -40.13 12.01
CA LEU A 771 1.99 -39.96 12.29
C LEU A 771 1.44 -38.75 11.53
N LEU A 772 2.08 -37.59 11.68
CA LEU A 772 1.72 -36.38 10.96
C LEU A 772 2.88 -35.39 10.88
N VAL A 773 2.83 -34.51 9.88
CA VAL A 773 3.83 -33.48 9.60
C VAL A 773 3.12 -32.19 9.25
N GLY A 774 3.33 -31.15 10.04
CA GLY A 774 2.95 -29.78 9.70
C GLY A 774 4.09 -29.11 8.93
N GLY A 775 3.88 -28.82 7.64
CA GLY A 775 4.83 -28.07 6.81
C GLY A 775 5.07 -26.65 7.32
N GLY A 776 6.32 -26.19 7.24
CA GLY A 776 6.76 -24.84 7.58
C GLY A 776 6.60 -23.86 6.41
N GLY A 777 6.47 -22.57 6.72
CA GLY A 777 6.39 -21.49 5.73
C GLY A 777 7.75 -21.21 5.07
N GLY A 778 7.75 -20.77 3.83
CA GLY A 778 8.96 -20.34 3.11
C GLY A 778 9.41 -18.93 3.51
N GLY A 779 10.70 -18.66 3.46
CA GLY A 779 11.27 -17.35 3.75
C GLY A 779 10.89 -16.32 2.69
N LEU A 780 10.79 -15.05 3.11
CA LEU A 780 10.43 -13.95 2.23
C LEU A 780 11.65 -13.30 1.58
N SER A 781 11.46 -12.77 0.37
CA SER A 781 12.52 -12.20 -0.46
C SER A 781 12.83 -10.74 -0.13
N VAL A 782 13.79 -10.18 -0.85
CA VAL A 782 14.08 -8.73 -0.84
C VAL A 782 13.17 -8.05 -1.86
N GLY A 783 12.28 -7.12 -1.43
CA GLY A 783 11.40 -6.38 -2.34
C GLY A 783 10.05 -6.00 -1.75
N VAL A 784 9.15 -5.49 -2.59
CA VAL A 784 7.73 -5.26 -2.23
C VAL A 784 7.08 -6.63 -2.02
N PHE A 785 6.54 -6.86 -0.83
CA PHE A 785 5.84 -8.11 -0.52
C PHE A 785 4.59 -8.24 -1.38
N LYS A 786 4.43 -9.42 -2.01
CA LYS A 786 3.24 -9.84 -2.74
C LYS A 786 2.87 -11.22 -2.23
N ASP A 787 1.65 -11.39 -1.78
CA ASP A 787 1.13 -12.68 -1.35
C ASP A 787 0.56 -13.41 -2.55
N ASP A 788 1.25 -14.46 -3.02
CA ASP A 788 0.77 -15.33 -4.09
C ASP A 788 0.39 -16.74 -3.58
N GLY A 789 0.38 -16.92 -2.25
CA GLY A 789 0.10 -18.17 -1.55
C GLY A 789 1.18 -19.25 -1.68
N SER A 790 2.22 -19.06 -2.49
CA SER A 790 3.26 -20.08 -2.72
C SER A 790 4.25 -20.22 -1.56
N GLN A 791 4.43 -19.13 -0.81
CA GLN A 791 5.30 -19.02 0.36
C GLN A 791 4.70 -19.69 1.60
N HIS A 792 3.39 -19.91 1.61
CA HIS A 792 2.72 -20.60 2.71
C HIS A 792 2.92 -22.11 2.62
N ALA A 793 2.91 -22.76 3.79
CA ALA A 793 2.90 -24.21 3.86
C ALA A 793 1.66 -24.79 3.18
N ARG A 794 1.85 -25.95 2.55
CA ARG A 794 0.84 -26.58 1.69
C ARG A 794 0.11 -27.70 2.41
N GLY A 795 -1.04 -28.02 1.83
CA GLY A 795 -1.90 -29.11 2.28
C GLY A 795 -1.25 -30.49 2.18
N ARG A 796 -2.09 -31.50 2.37
CA ARG A 796 -1.68 -32.91 2.31
C ARG A 796 -1.14 -33.29 0.93
N THR A 797 0.00 -33.98 0.90
CA THR A 797 0.55 -34.60 -0.32
C THR A 797 0.83 -36.10 -0.14
N ASN A 798 0.76 -36.84 -1.24
CA ASN A 798 1.19 -38.26 -1.34
C ASN A 798 2.50 -38.42 -2.13
N THR A 799 3.17 -37.31 -2.45
CA THR A 799 4.45 -37.33 -3.18
C THR A 799 5.58 -37.92 -2.33
N THR A 800 6.68 -38.30 -2.99
CA THR A 800 7.86 -38.84 -2.29
C THR A 800 8.37 -37.86 -1.22
N PRO A 801 8.69 -38.34 -0.01
CA PRO A 801 9.06 -37.52 1.16
C PRO A 801 10.40 -36.74 1.07
N GLU A 802 10.76 -36.20 -0.10
CA GLU A 802 12.10 -35.66 -0.35
C GLU A 802 12.26 -34.17 0.04
N SER A 803 13.49 -33.76 0.36
CA SER A 803 13.86 -32.34 0.48
C SER A 803 13.64 -31.57 -0.83
N GLY A 804 13.38 -30.27 -0.72
CA GLY A 804 13.08 -29.41 -1.87
C GLY A 804 14.27 -29.21 -2.83
N TYR A 805 13.96 -28.65 -4.00
CA TYR A 805 14.90 -28.29 -5.06
C TYR A 805 15.51 -26.91 -4.84
N MET A 806 16.80 -26.82 -5.14
CA MET A 806 17.55 -25.58 -5.14
C MET A 806 17.87 -25.14 -6.56
N TYR A 807 17.78 -23.84 -6.81
CA TYR A 807 18.07 -23.22 -8.11
C TYR A 807 19.01 -22.02 -7.92
N GLY A 808 20.14 -22.00 -8.62
CA GLY A 808 21.04 -20.84 -8.64
C GLY A 808 22.52 -21.22 -8.73
N GLN A 809 23.40 -20.27 -8.41
CA GLN A 809 24.85 -20.49 -8.29
C GLN A 809 25.25 -20.74 -6.83
N PRO A 810 26.24 -21.61 -6.55
CA PRO A 810 26.81 -21.81 -5.21
C PRO A 810 27.23 -20.51 -4.56
N GLY A 811 26.85 -20.32 -3.28
CA GLY A 811 27.17 -19.12 -2.50
C GLY A 811 26.26 -17.91 -2.71
N ARG A 812 25.30 -17.94 -3.65
CA ARG A 812 24.27 -16.90 -3.82
C ARG A 812 22.82 -17.41 -3.80
N THR A 813 22.64 -18.72 -3.96
CA THR A 813 21.32 -19.37 -3.91
C THR A 813 20.70 -19.34 -2.51
N SER A 814 19.38 -19.38 -2.42
CA SER A 814 18.69 -19.78 -1.20
C SER A 814 18.73 -21.29 -1.02
N GLY A 815 18.52 -21.75 0.22
CA GLY A 815 18.42 -23.14 0.60
C GLY A 815 17.01 -23.68 0.45
N ALA A 816 16.88 -24.92 -0.03
CA ALA A 816 15.62 -25.63 0.00
C ALA A 816 15.28 -26.10 1.42
N GLY A 817 14.00 -26.30 1.70
CA GLY A 817 13.54 -26.88 2.97
C GLY A 817 13.87 -28.37 3.09
N GLY A 818 14.06 -28.84 4.32
CA GLY A 818 14.26 -30.25 4.62
C GLY A 818 12.98 -31.05 4.44
N GLY A 819 13.08 -32.20 3.78
CA GLY A 819 12.01 -33.21 3.68
C GLY A 819 12.10 -34.24 4.80
N TRP A 820 11.28 -35.28 4.72
CA TRP A 820 11.40 -36.43 5.62
C TRP A 820 12.65 -37.29 5.30
N ILE A 821 12.98 -37.45 4.02
CA ILE A 821 14.24 -38.02 3.53
C ILE A 821 15.03 -37.02 2.69
N SER A 822 16.35 -37.20 2.69
CA SER A 822 17.24 -36.48 1.79
C SER A 822 17.00 -36.92 0.36
N ARG A 823 17.09 -35.98 -0.57
CA ARG A 823 16.88 -36.24 -1.99
C ARG A 823 18.06 -37.02 -2.59
N SER A 824 17.76 -38.05 -3.38
CA SER A 824 18.76 -38.88 -4.05
C SER A 824 19.33 -38.20 -5.30
N GLY A 825 20.64 -37.94 -5.32
CA GLY A 825 21.36 -37.40 -6.48
C GLY A 825 22.62 -36.60 -6.09
N PRO A 826 23.52 -36.28 -7.04
CA PRO A 826 24.71 -35.48 -6.77
C PRO A 826 24.29 -34.05 -6.39
N ILE A 827 24.65 -33.64 -5.17
CA ILE A 827 24.46 -32.26 -4.70
C ILE A 827 25.58 -31.41 -5.30
N THR A 828 25.24 -30.25 -5.87
CA THR A 828 26.28 -29.32 -6.35
C THR A 828 27.12 -28.85 -5.16
N PRO A 829 28.46 -28.95 -5.22
CA PRO A 829 29.33 -28.51 -4.13
C PRO A 829 29.03 -27.06 -3.71
N GLY A 830 28.82 -26.84 -2.41
CA GLY A 830 28.47 -25.54 -1.83
C GLY A 830 26.97 -25.31 -1.55
N PHE A 831 26.08 -26.22 -1.96
CA PHE A 831 24.64 -26.18 -1.62
C PHE A 831 24.28 -26.90 -0.31
N GLU A 832 25.17 -27.77 0.18
CA GLU A 832 24.95 -28.58 1.39
C GLU A 832 24.75 -27.75 2.66
N LEU A 833 25.42 -26.61 2.75
CA LEU A 833 25.37 -25.75 3.91
C LEU A 833 24.09 -24.92 3.99
N VAL A 834 23.54 -24.52 2.84
CA VAL A 834 22.37 -23.63 2.77
C VAL A 834 21.05 -24.38 2.79
N ARG A 835 21.01 -25.65 2.37
CA ARG A 835 19.79 -26.48 2.47
C ARG A 835 19.43 -26.78 3.92
N GLY A 836 18.13 -26.87 4.21
CA GLY A 836 17.66 -27.54 5.42
C GLY A 836 17.96 -29.03 5.29
N SER A 837 18.59 -29.61 6.31
CA SER A 837 18.79 -31.07 6.34
C SER A 837 17.45 -31.77 6.55
N ALA A 838 17.32 -32.96 5.96
CA ALA A 838 16.11 -33.76 6.13
C ALA A 838 15.95 -34.20 7.59
N PHE A 839 14.73 -34.57 7.99
CA PHE A 839 14.47 -35.10 9.33
C PHE A 839 15.42 -36.27 9.69
N ARG A 840 15.61 -37.25 8.80
CA ARG A 840 16.54 -38.38 9.01
C ARG A 840 18.02 -38.00 9.09
N GLU A 841 18.39 -36.78 8.71
CA GLU A 841 19.74 -36.24 8.84
C GLU A 841 19.90 -35.34 10.08
N GLY A 842 18.86 -35.23 10.93
CA GLY A 842 18.86 -34.43 12.15
C GLY A 842 18.13 -33.09 12.05
N GLY A 843 17.53 -32.76 10.91
CA GLY A 843 16.64 -31.60 10.77
C GLY A 843 17.29 -30.23 11.05
N VAL A 844 18.61 -30.12 11.02
CA VAL A 844 19.33 -28.84 11.14
C VAL A 844 18.92 -27.87 10.02
N GLY A 845 18.59 -26.63 10.38
CA GLY A 845 18.24 -25.56 9.45
C GLY A 845 19.41 -25.10 8.58
N GLY A 846 19.11 -24.55 7.40
CA GLY A 846 20.12 -24.11 6.43
C GLY A 846 20.85 -22.81 6.79
N LEU A 847 22.11 -22.68 6.37
CA LEU A 847 22.89 -21.44 6.47
C LEU A 847 22.41 -20.38 5.48
N ALA A 848 22.49 -19.12 5.90
CA ALA A 848 22.17 -17.99 5.04
C ALA A 848 23.37 -17.63 4.15
N CYS A 849 23.10 -16.95 3.03
CA CYS A 849 24.13 -16.36 2.16
C CYS A 849 25.03 -15.39 2.94
N THR A 850 24.40 -14.37 3.53
CA THR A 850 25.00 -13.20 4.20
C THR A 850 23.93 -12.57 5.11
N GLY A 851 24.33 -12.06 6.30
CA GLY A 851 23.42 -11.37 7.21
C GLY A 851 22.58 -12.25 8.15
N GLY A 852 22.96 -13.51 8.42
CA GLY A 852 22.38 -14.28 9.54
C GLY A 852 20.91 -14.73 9.40
N ALA A 853 20.28 -14.59 8.23
CA ALA A 853 18.90 -15.04 7.97
C ALA A 853 18.79 -16.57 7.78
N HIS A 854 19.19 -17.31 8.81
CA HIS A 854 19.24 -18.77 8.78
C HIS A 854 17.84 -19.40 8.75
N GLY A 855 17.76 -20.58 8.14
CA GLY A 855 16.55 -21.40 8.22
C GLY A 855 16.30 -21.84 9.65
N GLY A 856 15.03 -21.92 10.04
CA GLY A 856 14.62 -22.54 11.29
C GLY A 856 14.94 -24.04 11.29
N PHE A 857 14.80 -24.72 12.42
CA PHE A 857 15.03 -26.17 12.54
C PHE A 857 14.20 -26.96 11.51
N GLY A 858 14.84 -27.43 10.44
CA GLY A 858 14.26 -28.14 9.29
C GLY A 858 14.00 -27.26 8.05
N GLY A 859 14.15 -25.94 8.17
CA GLY A 859 13.96 -24.96 7.09
C GLY A 859 15.24 -24.64 6.32
N GLY A 860 15.09 -24.17 5.08
CA GLY A 860 16.18 -23.75 4.21
C GLY A 860 16.72 -22.36 4.55
N GLY A 861 18.01 -22.11 4.31
CA GLY A 861 18.63 -20.82 4.58
C GLY A 861 18.24 -19.73 3.58
N GLY A 862 18.18 -18.48 4.03
CA GLY A 862 17.94 -17.32 3.18
C GLY A 862 19.06 -17.12 2.15
N GLY A 863 18.69 -16.96 0.88
CA GLY A 863 19.61 -16.63 -0.21
C GLY A 863 19.87 -15.14 -0.29
N CYS A 864 20.84 -14.70 -1.09
CA CYS A 864 21.24 -13.28 -1.15
C CYS A 864 20.14 -12.34 -1.69
N LEU A 865 19.20 -12.84 -2.51
CA LEU A 865 18.07 -12.08 -3.04
C LEU A 865 16.71 -12.78 -2.83
N ARG A 866 16.74 -14.04 -2.36
CA ARG A 866 15.59 -14.94 -2.30
C ARG A 866 15.44 -15.53 -0.91
N GLY A 867 14.21 -15.85 -0.50
CA GLY A 867 13.98 -16.54 0.76
C GLY A 867 14.27 -18.05 0.69
N GLY A 868 14.50 -18.66 1.85
CA GLY A 868 14.72 -20.10 1.99
C GLY A 868 13.43 -20.92 1.93
N GLY A 869 13.46 -22.16 1.45
CA GLY A 869 12.28 -23.03 1.43
C GLY A 869 11.86 -23.51 2.83
N GLY A 870 10.55 -23.66 3.07
CA GLY A 870 10.02 -24.20 4.33
C GLY A 870 10.22 -25.72 4.44
N GLY A 871 10.47 -26.24 5.65
CA GLY A 871 10.55 -27.69 5.88
C GLY A 871 9.21 -28.39 5.71
N GLY A 872 9.18 -29.71 5.48
CA GLY A 872 7.92 -30.44 5.34
C GLY A 872 8.09 -31.96 5.16
N TRP A 873 6.98 -32.65 4.90
CA TRP A 873 7.00 -34.00 4.33
C TRP A 873 7.76 -33.99 3.01
N VAL A 874 7.42 -33.02 2.16
CA VAL A 874 8.26 -32.55 1.05
C VAL A 874 8.71 -31.14 1.36
N GLY A 875 10.01 -30.91 1.29
CA GLY A 875 10.60 -29.59 1.53
C GLY A 875 10.22 -28.59 0.44
N GLY A 876 10.06 -27.32 0.83
CA GLY A 876 9.78 -26.23 -0.09
C GLY A 876 10.96 -25.92 -1.02
N ASN A 877 10.65 -25.55 -2.26
CA ASN A 877 11.64 -25.24 -3.29
C ASN A 877 12.08 -23.77 -3.21
N THR A 878 13.24 -23.44 -3.78
CA THR A 878 13.81 -22.07 -3.74
C THR A 878 13.36 -21.14 -4.88
N ASN A 879 12.49 -21.62 -5.76
CA ASN A 879 12.03 -20.90 -6.96
C ASN A 879 10.56 -21.22 -7.26
N GLU A 880 9.70 -20.99 -6.27
CA GLU A 880 8.24 -21.11 -6.40
C GLU A 880 7.62 -19.72 -6.28
N GLY A 881 6.57 -19.44 -7.05
CA GLY A 881 5.84 -18.16 -7.04
C GLY A 881 6.67 -16.97 -7.57
N GLU A 882 6.45 -16.55 -8.82
CA GLU A 882 7.19 -15.47 -9.55
C GLU A 882 8.74 -15.45 -9.39
N GLY A 883 9.35 -16.47 -8.75
CA GLY A 883 10.76 -16.66 -8.50
C GLY A 883 11.39 -15.78 -7.41
N GLN A 884 10.61 -15.12 -6.56
CA GLN A 884 11.16 -14.17 -5.58
C GLN A 884 11.36 -14.78 -4.19
N HIS A 885 10.37 -15.51 -3.65
CA HIS A 885 10.37 -16.04 -2.27
C HIS A 885 10.74 -17.54 -2.23
N GLY A 886 10.95 -18.07 -1.02
CA GLY A 886 11.03 -19.52 -0.83
C GLY A 886 9.63 -20.13 -0.74
N GLY A 887 9.43 -21.30 -1.33
CA GLY A 887 8.17 -22.03 -1.23
C GLY A 887 7.96 -22.64 0.15
N GLY A 888 6.71 -22.72 0.61
CA GLY A 888 6.36 -23.45 1.83
C GLY A 888 6.48 -24.97 1.66
N GLY A 889 6.69 -25.68 2.77
CA GLY A 889 6.76 -27.14 2.78
C GLY A 889 5.37 -27.79 2.73
N TRP A 890 5.33 -29.03 2.26
CA TRP A 890 4.10 -29.83 2.21
C TRP A 890 3.87 -30.62 3.49
N SER A 891 2.60 -30.88 3.79
CA SER A 891 2.20 -31.59 5.00
C SER A 891 1.81 -33.04 4.73
N PHE A 892 1.78 -33.84 5.79
CA PHE A 892 1.39 -35.25 5.73
C PHE A 892 0.57 -35.64 6.97
N VAL A 893 -0.41 -36.52 6.80
CA VAL A 893 -1.18 -37.14 7.88
C VAL A 893 -1.36 -38.61 7.52
N ASP A 894 -0.94 -39.49 8.42
CA ASP A 894 -1.15 -40.92 8.25
C ASP A 894 -2.62 -41.28 8.42
N VAL A 895 -3.12 -42.08 7.47
CA VAL A 895 -4.50 -42.58 7.44
C VAL A 895 -4.58 -44.08 7.63
N THR A 896 -3.44 -44.76 7.79
CA THR A 896 -3.41 -46.21 8.04
C THR A 896 -3.58 -46.50 9.51
N ARG A 897 -2.88 -45.75 10.38
CA ARG A 897 -3.04 -45.80 11.84
C ARG A 897 -4.01 -44.75 12.37
N GLY A 898 -4.16 -43.63 11.66
CA GLY A 898 -5.09 -42.55 12.02
C GLY A 898 -6.50 -42.76 11.45
N VAL A 899 -7.52 -42.26 12.15
CA VAL A 899 -8.90 -42.29 11.65
C VAL A 899 -9.05 -41.31 10.49
N ARG A 900 -9.28 -41.83 9.27
CA ARG A 900 -9.31 -41.05 8.01
C ARG A 900 -10.24 -39.84 8.06
N GLU A 901 -11.40 -39.93 8.71
CA GLU A 901 -12.39 -38.85 8.77
C GLU A 901 -11.98 -37.65 9.63
N PHE A 902 -10.98 -37.81 10.49
CA PHE A 902 -10.51 -36.78 11.42
C PHE A 902 -9.17 -36.17 10.99
N GLY A 903 -8.55 -36.74 9.95
CA GLY A 903 -7.31 -36.27 9.36
C GLY A 903 -7.53 -35.06 8.45
N ASP A 904 -6.89 -33.93 8.77
CA ASP A 904 -7.06 -32.68 8.03
C ASP A 904 -5.77 -31.85 8.05
N VAL A 905 -5.55 -31.06 7.01
CA VAL A 905 -4.41 -30.14 6.92
C VAL A 905 -4.92 -28.80 6.39
N THR A 906 -4.73 -27.76 7.18
CA THR A 906 -5.05 -26.39 6.80
C THR A 906 -3.82 -25.51 6.90
N MET A 907 -3.74 -24.44 6.12
CA MET A 907 -2.75 -23.39 6.35
C MET A 907 -3.06 -22.77 7.73
N ALA A 908 -2.05 -22.65 8.59
CA ALA A 908 -2.21 -22.05 9.90
C ALA A 908 -1.89 -20.56 9.79
N PRO A 909 -2.86 -19.62 9.83
CA PRO A 909 -2.63 -18.18 9.74
C PRO A 909 -1.98 -17.67 11.04
N ARG A 910 -0.74 -18.10 11.26
CA ARG A 910 0.09 -17.89 12.43
C ARG A 910 1.47 -17.48 11.99
N THR A 911 2.09 -16.60 12.76
CA THR A 911 3.53 -16.34 12.71
C THR A 911 4.14 -16.77 14.04
N GLY A 912 5.41 -17.17 14.03
CA GLY A 912 6.08 -17.77 15.18
C GLY A 912 6.57 -19.22 14.97
N PRO A 913 7.05 -19.84 16.05
CA PRO A 913 7.49 -21.24 16.06
C PRO A 913 6.32 -22.20 15.90
N GLY A 914 6.63 -23.45 15.55
CA GLY A 914 5.66 -24.54 15.56
C GLY A 914 5.28 -24.97 16.97
N GLU A 915 4.20 -25.73 17.07
CA GLU A 915 3.70 -26.32 18.31
C GLU A 915 3.05 -27.67 18.03
N VAL A 916 2.99 -28.52 19.05
CA VAL A 916 2.22 -29.76 19.05
C VAL A 916 1.23 -29.72 20.20
N VAL A 917 -0.04 -29.90 19.89
CA VAL A 917 -1.13 -29.99 20.86
C VAL A 917 -1.69 -31.40 20.83
N ILE A 918 -1.74 -32.04 22.00
CA ILE A 918 -2.30 -33.38 22.18
C ILE A 918 -3.49 -33.28 23.14
N ILE A 919 -4.67 -33.67 22.64
CA ILE A 919 -5.94 -33.59 23.38
C ILE A 919 -6.53 -35.01 23.49
N PRO A 920 -6.70 -35.57 24.70
CA PRO A 920 -7.37 -36.84 24.91
C PRO A 920 -8.87 -36.73 24.61
N ALA A 921 -9.44 -37.78 24.02
CA ALA A 921 -10.88 -37.90 23.80
C ALA A 921 -11.62 -38.24 25.10
N ILE A 922 -12.72 -37.55 25.37
CA ILE A 922 -13.51 -37.71 26.59
C ILE A 922 -14.82 -38.49 26.33
N HIS A 923 -15.39 -39.09 27.37
CA HIS A 923 -16.68 -39.80 27.32
C HIS A 923 -17.91 -38.89 27.51
N LYS A 924 -17.73 -37.56 27.48
CA LYS A 924 -18.79 -36.56 27.67
C LYS A 924 -19.30 -35.99 26.33
N CYS A 925 -20.00 -34.85 26.33
CA CYS A 925 -20.56 -34.17 25.15
C CYS A 925 -21.69 -34.91 24.41
N GLY A 926 -22.42 -35.81 25.07
CA GLY A 926 -23.57 -36.50 24.45
C GLY A 926 -23.23 -37.49 23.34
N CYS A 927 -21.98 -37.99 23.30
CA CYS A 927 -21.55 -39.01 22.35
C CYS A 927 -21.68 -40.42 22.94
N ASN A 928 -22.14 -41.40 22.15
CA ASN A 928 -22.30 -42.79 22.61
C ASN A 928 -20.97 -43.52 22.89
N TYR A 929 -19.85 -43.07 22.29
CA TYR A 929 -18.53 -43.69 22.49
C TYR A 929 -17.46 -42.69 22.95
N ARG A 930 -16.96 -41.81 22.07
CA ARG A 930 -15.95 -40.81 22.45
C ARG A 930 -16.23 -39.47 21.80
N CYS A 931 -16.04 -38.39 22.54
CA CYS A 931 -16.04 -37.04 22.02
C CYS A 931 -14.62 -36.55 21.74
N VAL A 932 -14.42 -36.03 20.53
CA VAL A 932 -13.11 -35.65 19.99
C VAL A 932 -13.12 -34.16 19.69
N ALA A 933 -12.12 -33.44 20.20
CA ALA A 933 -11.88 -32.04 19.84
C ALA A 933 -11.24 -31.94 18.45
N LEU A 934 -11.72 -31.02 17.62
CA LEU A 934 -11.23 -30.79 16.26
C LEU A 934 -10.30 -29.58 16.15
N ASP A 935 -10.32 -28.70 17.14
CA ASP A 935 -9.55 -27.47 17.21
C ASP A 935 -8.73 -27.40 18.51
N GLU A 936 -7.72 -26.54 18.50
CA GLU A 936 -6.84 -26.32 19.65
C GLU A 936 -7.54 -25.69 20.87
N GLN A 937 -8.64 -24.95 20.66
CA GLN A 937 -9.40 -24.32 21.74
C GLN A 937 -10.49 -25.24 22.26
N ARG A 938 -10.67 -26.43 21.66
CA ARG A 938 -11.70 -27.43 22.01
C ARG A 938 -13.11 -26.85 21.91
N ALA A 939 -13.33 -25.87 21.04
CA ALA A 939 -14.63 -25.27 20.79
C ALA A 939 -15.47 -26.13 19.84
N ASN A 940 -14.83 -26.76 18.86
CA ASN A 940 -15.45 -27.65 17.89
C ASN A 940 -15.20 -29.10 18.28
N VAL A 941 -16.27 -29.83 18.57
CA VAL A 941 -16.22 -31.24 19.00
C VAL A 941 -17.03 -32.12 18.06
N ARG A 942 -16.62 -33.38 17.88
CA ARG A 942 -17.32 -34.38 17.07
C ARG A 942 -17.29 -35.74 17.74
N CYS A 943 -18.39 -36.48 17.65
CA CYS A 943 -18.45 -37.84 18.15
C CYS A 943 -17.69 -38.81 17.23
N TYR A 944 -16.87 -39.66 17.82
CA TYR A 944 -16.23 -40.78 17.17
C TYR A 944 -16.92 -42.07 17.64
N CYS A 945 -17.37 -42.88 16.68
CA CYS A 945 -17.90 -44.22 16.90
C CYS A 945 -17.08 -45.20 16.04
N PRO A 946 -16.55 -46.30 16.62
CA PRO A 946 -15.81 -47.30 15.85
C PRO A 946 -16.69 -47.96 14.79
N ALA A 947 -16.14 -48.26 13.62
CA ALA A 947 -16.89 -48.91 12.53
C ALA A 947 -17.44 -50.32 12.89
N ALA A 948 -16.87 -50.96 13.91
CA ALA A 948 -17.36 -52.22 14.46
C ALA A 948 -18.66 -52.08 15.28
N TRP A 949 -19.02 -50.86 15.70
CA TRP A 949 -20.31 -50.52 16.30
C TRP A 949 -21.26 -50.04 15.20
N ARG A 950 -21.61 -50.93 14.27
CA ARG A 950 -22.85 -50.73 13.49
C ARG A 950 -24.00 -51.12 14.40
N THR A 951 -24.83 -50.14 14.73
CA THR A 951 -26.13 -50.32 15.34
C THR A 951 -26.90 -51.42 14.60
N ASP A 952 -27.46 -52.37 15.35
CA ASP A 952 -28.59 -53.14 14.85
C ASP A 952 -29.58 -52.15 14.21
N HIS A 953 -30.08 -52.46 13.02
CA HIS A 953 -30.96 -51.59 12.23
C HIS A 953 -32.32 -51.27 12.91
N GLY A 954 -32.47 -51.51 14.22
CA GLY A 954 -33.70 -51.37 14.99
C GLY A 954 -33.60 -50.68 16.36
N ASP A 955 -32.46 -50.12 16.77
CA ASP A 955 -32.40 -49.32 18.00
C ASP A 955 -32.29 -47.82 17.67
N PRO A 956 -33.28 -46.98 18.06
CA PRO A 956 -33.22 -45.53 17.87
C PRO A 956 -32.42 -44.80 18.97
N THR A 957 -31.75 -45.54 19.86
CA THR A 957 -30.77 -45.03 20.82
C THR A 957 -29.33 -45.32 20.38
#